data_AF-A0A814EBM3-F1
#
_entry.id   AF-A0A814EBM3-F1
#
_cell.length_a   1.000
_cell.length_b   1.000
_cell.length_c   1.000
_cell.angle_alpha   90.00
_cell.angle_beta   90.00
_cell.angle_gamma   90.00
#
_symmetry.space_group_name_H-M   'P 1'
#
loop_
_entity.id
_entity.type
_entity.pdbx_description
1 polymer ?
#
loop_
_entity_poly.entity_id
_entity_poly.type
_entity_poly.pdbx_seq_one_letter_code
_entity_poly.pdbx_strand_id
1 'polypeptide(L)'
;MHLCSKSAYAIASACATLVPLHSSIKSSEQSIPRILQNYLLVWLDANIDVMNNCDCRNIITILQQIVNSVNTFTTVEECISFIRSIKEETIFLIISGSLGQTAIHTVHDISQISSIYILCENTLDHELWIHKWPKIRNVFMETSLLCEALKQAAQEYDRNTISISFIEMNNETSDQNLNELHQSFIYIQILKNIVSTIKFKQQDFIEFIIYYRKKVVGNITELKNINKFEREYRDNVPIWWYTYPCFLYSMLNHALRTMDVVTIIKMGFFIGDLHHYITQLYSKQKTVCYDSTSFIVYRGQGISERDFEQLKKTENQILSFNNFLFTSKNRDVGLKFARQAVATSNLVGILFVITIDPSIDSIPYANIRDVSYNSIEEDFLFSMNSMFRVGQLTQINNSSNICLWQMELTLINNTDLQVHALTEHTVDVTIPYSIGWYRLSELLIKQGQFNKAQQVCDTVINQTSDDGEKGFLYYQYGLIKFHQGEYVEANSYYYLSLKILQKTFSPEHIDVAMCYNEIGLVYEKLNKYSKALSFLETALEIYEKNLPTENDPILMNLNKNIARIYFQKGDYSKSILYYEKIIEIYNNNLSPKHPDIITSYKNIALVYEKMNDYSKAISSLEKIISIHSDMAELYNNIGSLYEKSNELSIALSYYEKALEIYEETLSSNHSELAACHKNIGRIYFQRDDYLRALSSYEEAHEIYRKIFPSNHPQLADSYTCHGVVYKKMGNYTKALLYYEKAWEMYQNIHPLNHLDLATAYNNIGSVYFQMGIYSVALSYYEGELEIYQKNLSQNYSDLTFCYINIGDIYDKMDIPMKAILFYKSALDIGQRSSPVNHLCLEQCKEKIEKIQKKL
;
A
#
# COMPACT_ATOMS: atom_id res chain seq x y z
N MET A 1 -61.06 -9.36 -30.95
CA MET A 1 -62.26 -8.90 -30.23
C MET A 1 -62.95 -10.12 -29.62
N HIS A 2 -63.39 -10.00 -28.35
CA HIS A 2 -63.88 -11.02 -27.40
C HIS A 2 -62.78 -11.88 -26.74
N LEU A 3 -62.34 -11.63 -25.49
CA LEU A 3 -63.00 -11.69 -24.14
C LEU A 3 -63.56 -13.10 -23.87
N CYS A 4 -63.32 -13.83 -22.76
CA CYS A 4 -63.00 -13.54 -21.35
C CYS A 4 -62.43 -14.85 -20.75
N SER A 5 -61.32 -14.90 -19.98
CA SER A 5 -61.09 -14.59 -18.55
C SER A 5 -61.47 -15.66 -17.50
N LYS A 6 -60.52 -15.87 -16.54
CA LYS A 6 -60.55 -16.58 -15.22
C LYS A 6 -60.40 -18.12 -15.27
N SER A 7 -59.65 -18.81 -14.41
CA SER A 7 -58.83 -18.56 -13.19
C SER A 7 -58.04 -19.85 -12.90
N ALA A 8 -56.72 -19.84 -12.72
CA ALA A 8 -55.97 -19.79 -11.45
C ALA A 8 -55.72 -21.16 -10.73
N TYR A 9 -54.43 -21.34 -10.38
CA TYR A 9 -53.80 -22.22 -9.37
C TYR A 9 -53.53 -23.73 -9.64
N ALA A 10 -52.22 -23.99 -9.74
CA ALA A 10 -51.41 -24.86 -8.86
C ALA A 10 -50.94 -26.26 -9.29
N ILE A 11 -49.62 -26.29 -9.55
CA ILE A 11 -48.58 -27.14 -8.91
C ILE A 11 -48.37 -28.58 -9.41
N ALA A 12 -47.21 -28.70 -10.07
CA ALA A 12 -46.15 -29.71 -9.96
C ALA A 12 -46.12 -30.96 -10.84
N SER A 13 -44.87 -31.22 -11.26
CA SER A 13 -44.21 -32.52 -11.41
C SER A 13 -44.26 -33.20 -12.79
N ALA A 14 -43.17 -33.08 -13.57
CA ALA A 14 -42.12 -34.11 -13.68
C ALA A 14 -41.42 -34.15 -15.06
N CYS A 15 -40.09 -34.30 -14.99
CA CYS A 15 -39.22 -35.12 -15.85
C CYS A 15 -38.99 -34.79 -17.35
N ALA A 16 -37.68 -34.67 -17.67
CA ALA A 16 -36.94 -35.45 -18.68
C ALA A 16 -36.29 -34.69 -19.87
N THR A 17 -34.95 -34.66 -19.80
CA THR A 17 -33.95 -35.08 -20.82
C THR A 17 -33.62 -34.25 -22.08
N LEU A 18 -32.34 -33.82 -22.11
CA LEU A 18 -31.30 -33.98 -23.17
C LEU A 18 -31.30 -33.10 -24.47
N VAL A 19 -30.53 -31.97 -24.42
CA VAL A 19 -29.27 -31.61 -25.18
C VAL A 19 -29.18 -31.83 -26.72
N PRO A 20 -28.40 -31.08 -27.57
CA PRO A 20 -27.71 -29.76 -27.52
C PRO A 20 -27.94 -28.83 -28.75
N LEU A 21 -27.45 -27.58 -28.73
CA LEU A 21 -26.62 -26.99 -29.81
C LEU A 21 -26.00 -25.63 -29.41
N HIS A 22 -24.71 -25.48 -29.73
CA HIS A 22 -23.82 -24.36 -29.44
C HIS A 22 -24.28 -22.98 -29.94
N SER A 23 -24.04 -21.93 -29.15
CA SER A 23 -23.18 -20.80 -29.57
C SER A 23 -22.87 -19.84 -28.41
N SER A 24 -21.58 -19.59 -28.24
CA SER A 24 -20.88 -18.65 -27.36
C SER A 24 -21.56 -17.31 -27.04
N ILE A 25 -21.67 -16.98 -25.75
CA ILE A 25 -21.43 -15.62 -25.21
C ILE A 25 -20.70 -15.77 -23.86
N LYS A 26 -19.52 -15.18 -23.77
CA LYS A 26 -18.70 -15.03 -22.56
C LYS A 26 -19.49 -14.24 -21.50
N SER A 27 -19.70 -14.82 -20.32
CA SER A 27 -20.06 -14.09 -19.11
C SER A 27 -19.17 -14.57 -17.97
N SER A 28 -18.27 -13.68 -17.55
CA SER A 28 -17.70 -13.55 -16.19
C SER A 28 -17.93 -14.75 -15.27
N GLU A 29 -17.07 -15.76 -15.36
CA GLU A 29 -16.81 -16.63 -14.22
C GLU A 29 -16.18 -15.74 -13.14
N GLN A 30 -17.00 -15.35 -12.16
CA GLN A 30 -16.49 -14.96 -10.86
C GLN A 30 -15.72 -16.17 -10.33
N SER A 31 -14.40 -16.14 -10.49
CA SER A 31 -13.48 -17.10 -9.89
C SER A 31 -13.63 -17.02 -8.38
N ILE A 32 -14.40 -17.96 -7.82
CA ILE A 32 -14.45 -18.21 -6.38
C ILE A 32 -13.00 -18.42 -5.94
N PRO A 33 -12.47 -17.68 -4.94
CA PRO A 33 -11.11 -17.93 -4.47
C PRO A 33 -11.05 -19.35 -3.89
N ARG A 34 -10.29 -20.22 -4.54
CA ARG A 34 -9.86 -21.50 -3.96
C ARG A 34 -8.80 -21.20 -2.93
N ILE A 35 -9.14 -21.22 -1.64
CA ILE A 35 -8.15 -21.48 -0.58
C ILE A 35 -8.84 -22.26 0.53
N LEU A 36 -8.29 -23.44 0.83
CA LEU A 36 -8.45 -24.09 2.11
C LEU A 36 -7.32 -25.11 2.27
N GLN A 37 -6.09 -24.66 2.37
CA GLN A 37 -5.00 -25.31 3.11
C GLN A 37 -3.74 -24.50 2.86
N ASN A 38 -2.88 -24.48 3.86
CA ASN A 38 -1.63 -23.75 3.79
C ASN A 38 -0.57 -24.43 2.92
N TYR A 39 -0.94 -25.55 2.29
CA TYR A 39 -0.10 -26.28 1.38
C TYR A 39 -0.94 -26.93 0.27
N LEU A 40 -0.36 -27.04 -0.91
CA LEU A 40 -0.93 -27.80 -2.02
C LEU A 40 -0.35 -29.20 -1.99
N LEU A 41 -1.21 -30.22 -2.14
CA LEU A 41 -0.73 -31.55 -2.47
C LEU A 41 -0.63 -31.66 -3.98
N VAL A 42 0.59 -31.86 -4.45
CA VAL A 42 0.89 -32.16 -5.85
C VAL A 42 1.23 -33.64 -5.92
N TRP A 43 0.64 -34.37 -6.87
CA TRP A 43 0.97 -35.77 -7.13
C TRP A 43 1.50 -35.94 -8.55
N LEU A 44 2.78 -36.29 -8.66
CA LEU A 44 3.48 -36.52 -9.91
C LEU A 44 3.74 -38.02 -10.13
N ASP A 45 3.00 -38.62 -11.05
CA ASP A 45 3.14 -40.04 -11.40
C ASP A 45 2.74 -40.26 -12.87
N ALA A 46 3.58 -40.99 -13.60
CA ALA A 46 3.42 -41.25 -15.03
C ALA A 46 2.16 -42.07 -15.33
N ASN A 47 1.66 -42.82 -14.35
CA ASN A 47 0.53 -43.74 -14.48
C ASN A 47 -0.80 -43.15 -13.99
N ILE A 48 -0.87 -41.84 -13.70
CA ILE A 48 -2.12 -41.21 -13.27
C ILE A 48 -3.10 -41.13 -14.45
N ASP A 49 -4.14 -41.98 -14.41
CA ASP A 49 -5.32 -41.87 -15.27
C ASP A 49 -6.59 -41.79 -14.41
N VAL A 50 -6.99 -40.57 -14.06
CA VAL A 50 -8.19 -40.31 -13.25
C VAL A 50 -9.49 -40.68 -13.99
N MET A 51 -9.46 -40.82 -15.32
CA MET A 51 -10.64 -41.10 -16.14
C MET A 51 -10.92 -42.60 -16.30
N ASN A 52 -9.90 -43.45 -16.26
CA ASN A 52 -10.06 -44.89 -16.49
C ASN A 52 -9.55 -45.79 -15.35
N ASN A 53 -8.79 -45.29 -14.37
CA ASN A 53 -8.25 -46.09 -13.28
C ASN A 53 -9.03 -45.88 -11.96
N CYS A 54 -9.72 -46.93 -11.49
CA CYS A 54 -10.49 -46.90 -10.24
C CYS A 54 -9.62 -46.73 -9.00
N ASP A 55 -8.40 -47.25 -9.01
CA ASP A 55 -7.49 -47.19 -7.87
C ASP A 55 -6.91 -45.78 -7.70
N CYS A 56 -6.59 -45.10 -8.80
CA CYS A 56 -6.19 -43.69 -8.76
C CYS A 56 -7.32 -42.79 -8.21
N ARG A 57 -8.58 -43.02 -8.61
CA ARG A 57 -9.72 -42.28 -8.04
C ARG A 57 -9.90 -42.54 -6.54
N ASN A 58 -9.76 -43.79 -6.12
CA ASN A 58 -9.85 -44.15 -4.71
C ASN A 58 -8.74 -43.46 -3.90
N ILE A 59 -7.50 -43.46 -4.40
CA ILE A 59 -6.37 -42.77 -3.77
C ILE A 59 -6.61 -41.26 -3.71
N ILE A 60 -7.04 -40.62 -4.80
CA ILE A 60 -7.38 -39.18 -4.80
C ILE A 60 -8.50 -38.90 -3.80
N THR A 61 -9.52 -39.75 -3.72
CA THR A 61 -10.62 -39.59 -2.77
C THR A 61 -10.14 -39.69 -1.32
N ILE A 62 -9.22 -40.61 -1.02
CA ILE A 62 -8.61 -40.75 0.31
C ILE A 62 -7.70 -39.55 0.60
N LEU A 63 -6.89 -39.11 -0.36
CA LEU A 63 -6.06 -37.90 -0.22
C LEU A 63 -6.91 -36.64 -0.05
N GLN A 64 -8.07 -36.56 -0.70
CA GLN A 64 -9.03 -35.46 -0.56
C GLN A 64 -9.72 -35.42 0.81
N GLN A 65 -9.68 -36.51 1.57
CA GLN A 65 -10.08 -36.51 2.99
C GLN A 65 -9.02 -35.88 3.89
N ILE A 66 -7.82 -35.63 3.37
CA ILE A 66 -6.65 -35.11 4.09
C ILE A 66 -6.32 -33.69 3.61
N VAL A 67 -6.34 -33.51 2.29
CA VAL A 67 -5.95 -32.29 1.59
C VAL A 67 -7.09 -31.79 0.72
N ASN A 68 -7.46 -30.52 0.82
CA ASN A 68 -8.64 -29.98 0.12
C ASN A 68 -8.46 -29.87 -1.40
N SER A 69 -7.22 -29.89 -1.91
CA SER A 69 -6.95 -30.02 -3.33
C SER A 69 -5.75 -30.92 -3.59
N VAL A 70 -5.91 -31.85 -4.54
CA VAL A 70 -4.86 -32.74 -5.04
C VAL A 70 -4.68 -32.41 -6.51
N ASN A 71 -3.53 -31.82 -6.85
CA ASN A 71 -3.19 -31.48 -8.24
C ASN A 71 -2.31 -32.58 -8.80
N THR A 72 -2.79 -33.28 -9.82
CA THR A 72 -2.10 -34.42 -10.41
C THR A 72 -1.41 -34.05 -11.71
N PHE A 73 -0.19 -34.53 -11.92
CA PHE A 73 0.58 -34.34 -13.15
C PHE A 73 1.19 -35.65 -13.61
N THR A 74 1.22 -35.87 -14.92
CA THR A 74 1.85 -37.05 -15.54
C THR A 74 3.26 -36.75 -16.06
N THR A 75 3.59 -35.47 -16.26
CA THR A 75 4.90 -35.01 -16.76
C THR A 75 5.60 -34.08 -15.77
N VAL A 76 6.93 -34.14 -15.75
CA VAL A 76 7.77 -33.34 -14.83
C VAL A 76 7.70 -31.84 -15.18
N GLU A 77 7.64 -31.50 -16.46
CA GLU A 77 7.67 -30.11 -16.95
C GLU A 77 6.41 -29.33 -16.57
N GLU A 78 5.23 -29.92 -16.77
CA GLU A 78 3.94 -29.32 -16.39
C GLU A 78 3.86 -29.14 -14.87
N CYS A 79 4.30 -30.14 -14.11
CA CYS A 79 4.36 -30.10 -12.66
C CYS A 79 5.23 -28.92 -12.16
N ILE A 80 6.45 -28.77 -12.70
CA ILE A 80 7.36 -27.67 -12.31
C ILE A 80 6.79 -26.31 -12.73
N SER A 81 6.18 -26.19 -13.91
CA SER A 81 5.55 -24.95 -14.37
C SER A 81 4.42 -24.52 -13.43
N PHE A 82 3.57 -25.47 -13.02
CA PHE A 82 2.50 -25.22 -12.05
C PHE A 82 3.08 -24.78 -10.69
N ILE A 83 4.05 -25.53 -10.16
CA ILE A 83 4.71 -25.21 -8.89
C ILE A 83 5.31 -23.79 -8.90
N ARG A 84 5.97 -23.40 -9.99
CA ARG A 84 6.57 -22.05 -10.11
C ARG A 84 5.55 -20.92 -10.28
N SER A 85 4.34 -21.22 -10.73
CA SER A 85 3.26 -20.22 -10.82
C SER A 85 2.67 -19.85 -9.45
N ILE A 86 2.92 -20.68 -8.43
CA ILE A 86 2.45 -20.49 -7.06
C ILE A 86 3.46 -19.64 -6.29
N LYS A 87 2.99 -18.50 -5.75
CA LYS A 87 3.85 -17.51 -5.08
C LYS A 87 3.83 -17.60 -3.56
N GLU A 88 2.74 -18.05 -2.94
CA GLU A 88 2.51 -17.89 -1.49
C GLU A 88 2.16 -19.19 -0.75
N GLU A 89 1.95 -20.31 -1.46
CA GLU A 89 1.56 -21.58 -0.85
C GLU A 89 2.75 -22.54 -0.73
N THR A 90 2.81 -23.27 0.38
CA THR A 90 3.76 -24.36 0.55
C THR A 90 3.30 -25.59 -0.24
N ILE A 91 4.19 -26.47 -0.67
CA ILE A 91 3.80 -27.64 -1.48
C ILE A 91 4.30 -28.93 -0.82
N PHE A 92 3.38 -29.87 -0.64
CA PHE A 92 3.69 -31.28 -0.38
C PHE A 92 3.63 -32.01 -1.71
N LEU A 93 4.72 -32.68 -2.07
CA LEU A 93 4.81 -33.40 -3.33
C LEU A 93 4.82 -34.90 -3.08
N ILE A 94 3.89 -35.61 -3.70
CA ILE A 94 3.96 -37.06 -3.87
C ILE A 94 4.59 -37.32 -5.23
N ILE A 95 5.65 -38.13 -5.29
CA ILE A 95 6.30 -38.51 -6.54
C ILE A 95 6.44 -40.03 -6.65
N SER A 96 6.15 -40.57 -7.83
CA SER A 96 6.42 -41.98 -8.11
C SER A 96 7.94 -42.25 -8.12
N GLY A 97 8.35 -43.45 -7.71
CA GLY A 97 9.78 -43.83 -7.74
C GLY A 97 10.43 -43.67 -9.13
N SER A 98 9.68 -44.00 -10.19
CA SER A 98 10.13 -43.92 -11.58
C SER A 98 10.42 -42.48 -12.04
N LEU A 99 9.49 -41.55 -11.82
CA LEU A 99 9.71 -40.12 -12.14
C LEU A 99 10.65 -39.44 -11.15
N GLY A 100 10.71 -39.92 -9.90
CA GLY A 100 11.63 -39.45 -8.87
C GLY A 100 13.08 -39.47 -9.34
N GLN A 101 13.48 -40.50 -10.07
CA GLN A 101 14.86 -40.68 -10.52
C GLN A 101 15.32 -39.57 -11.47
N THR A 102 14.38 -39.01 -12.24
CA THR A 102 14.62 -37.89 -13.16
C THR A 102 14.25 -36.52 -12.61
N ALA A 103 13.33 -36.41 -11.64
CA ALA A 103 12.81 -35.12 -11.21
C ALA A 103 13.39 -34.62 -9.87
N ILE A 104 13.93 -35.51 -9.02
CA ILE A 104 14.29 -35.13 -7.65
C ILE A 104 15.34 -34.02 -7.59
N HIS A 105 16.29 -34.00 -8.52
CA HIS A 105 17.37 -33.01 -8.57
C HIS A 105 16.89 -31.61 -8.98
N THR A 106 15.78 -31.49 -9.70
CA THR A 106 15.22 -30.18 -10.08
C THR A 106 14.18 -29.69 -9.09
N VAL A 107 13.41 -30.62 -8.53
CA VAL A 107 12.27 -30.33 -7.66
C VAL A 107 12.72 -30.06 -6.22
N HIS A 108 13.78 -30.73 -5.74
CA HIS A 108 14.30 -30.54 -4.38
C HIS A 108 14.65 -29.08 -4.08
N ASP A 109 15.26 -28.37 -5.03
CA ASP A 109 15.76 -27.01 -4.81
C ASP A 109 14.68 -25.93 -4.90
N ILE A 110 13.44 -26.28 -5.25
CA ILE A 110 12.33 -25.34 -5.31
C ILE A 110 11.91 -24.93 -3.89
N SER A 111 11.94 -23.63 -3.58
CA SER A 111 11.69 -23.10 -2.24
C SER A 111 10.26 -23.34 -1.74
N GLN A 112 9.26 -23.35 -2.63
CA GLN A 112 7.86 -23.62 -2.29
C GLN A 112 7.63 -25.06 -1.78
N ILE A 113 8.47 -26.02 -2.15
CA ILE A 113 8.31 -27.42 -1.75
C ILE A 113 8.93 -27.63 -0.38
N SER A 114 8.10 -28.03 0.59
CA SER A 114 8.52 -28.28 1.97
C SER A 114 8.80 -29.75 2.26
N SER A 115 8.07 -30.66 1.62
CA SER A 115 8.16 -32.10 1.84
C SER A 115 7.88 -32.88 0.57
N ILE A 116 8.70 -33.90 0.32
CA ILE A 116 8.59 -34.83 -0.79
C ILE A 116 8.34 -36.23 -0.21
N TYR A 117 7.32 -36.92 -0.71
CA TYR A 117 6.96 -38.28 -0.35
C TYR A 117 7.06 -39.16 -1.59
N ILE A 118 7.77 -40.28 -1.49
CA ILE A 118 7.96 -41.19 -2.61
C ILE A 118 6.96 -42.34 -2.48
N LEU A 119 6.19 -42.59 -3.53
CA LEU A 119 5.33 -43.78 -3.64
C LEU A 119 5.94 -44.73 -4.67
N CYS A 120 6.33 -45.93 -4.25
CA CYS A 120 6.93 -46.92 -5.15
C CYS A 120 6.66 -48.36 -4.70
N GLU A 121 6.76 -49.30 -5.65
CA GLU A 121 6.61 -50.74 -5.39
C GLU A 121 7.90 -51.41 -4.86
N ASN A 122 9.02 -50.67 -4.76
CA ASN A 122 10.29 -51.17 -4.21
C ASN A 122 11.04 -50.04 -3.48
N THR A 123 11.16 -50.16 -2.15
CA THR A 123 11.75 -49.11 -1.29
C THR A 123 13.26 -49.16 -1.20
N LEU A 124 13.89 -50.33 -1.43
CA LEU A 124 15.31 -50.57 -1.13
C LEU A 124 16.26 -49.59 -1.85
N ASP A 125 15.95 -49.25 -3.11
CA ASP A 125 16.78 -48.34 -3.91
C ASP A 125 16.56 -46.85 -3.58
N HIS A 126 15.42 -46.53 -2.95
CA HIS A 126 14.96 -45.15 -2.69
C HIS A 126 15.11 -44.73 -1.23
N GLU A 127 15.27 -45.67 -0.29
CA GLU A 127 15.56 -45.38 1.12
C GLU A 127 16.85 -44.59 1.30
N LEU A 128 17.86 -44.85 0.46
CA LEU A 128 19.10 -44.08 0.42
C LEU A 128 18.89 -42.59 0.06
N TRP A 129 17.77 -42.24 -0.57
CA TRP A 129 17.49 -40.86 -0.96
C TRP A 129 17.09 -39.99 0.22
N ILE A 130 16.52 -40.57 1.28
CA ILE A 130 16.17 -39.86 2.53
C ILE A 130 17.42 -39.23 3.14
N HIS A 131 18.55 -39.94 3.11
CA HIS A 131 19.83 -39.44 3.62
C HIS A 131 20.52 -38.45 2.68
N LYS A 132 20.22 -38.51 1.37
CA LYS A 132 20.86 -37.67 0.35
C LYS A 132 20.13 -36.34 0.13
N TRP A 133 18.82 -36.31 0.29
CA TRP A 133 17.96 -35.17 -0.04
C TRP A 133 17.06 -34.79 1.15
N PRO A 134 17.39 -33.73 1.90
CA PRO A 134 16.72 -33.38 3.16
C PRO A 134 15.21 -33.17 3.10
N LYS A 135 14.67 -32.81 1.93
CA LYS A 135 13.22 -32.62 1.75
C LYS A 135 12.45 -33.93 1.54
N ILE A 136 13.12 -35.05 1.29
CA ILE A 136 12.47 -36.36 1.15
C ILE A 136 12.16 -36.91 2.54
N ARG A 137 10.88 -37.00 2.88
CA ARG A 137 10.43 -37.37 4.21
C ARG A 137 10.42 -38.87 4.42
N ASN A 138 9.86 -39.60 3.46
CA ASN A 138 9.78 -41.05 3.53
C ASN A 138 9.45 -41.67 2.17
N VAL A 139 9.65 -42.98 2.08
CA VAL A 139 9.29 -43.82 0.94
C VAL A 139 8.20 -44.79 1.38
N PHE A 140 7.11 -44.87 0.63
CA PHE A 140 5.94 -45.68 0.98
C PHE A 140 5.65 -46.72 -0.09
N MET A 141 5.35 -47.93 0.38
CA MET A 141 4.77 -49.03 -0.40
C MET A 141 3.24 -48.97 -0.42
N GLU A 142 2.65 -48.54 0.69
CA GLU A 142 1.21 -48.51 0.89
C GLU A 142 0.67 -47.07 0.97
N THR A 143 -0.45 -46.84 0.28
CA THR A 143 -1.12 -45.54 0.25
C THR A 143 -1.73 -45.16 1.59
N SER A 144 -2.09 -46.13 2.42
CA SER A 144 -2.60 -45.95 3.79
C SER A 144 -1.59 -45.24 4.69
N LEU A 145 -0.33 -45.72 4.70
CA LEU A 145 0.76 -45.15 5.49
C LEU A 145 1.19 -43.77 4.98
N LEU A 146 1.21 -43.58 3.65
CA LEU A 146 1.41 -42.26 3.05
C LEU A 146 0.35 -41.26 3.53
N CYS A 147 -0.91 -41.69 3.54
CA CYS A 147 -2.03 -40.88 4.00
C CYS A 147 -1.93 -40.50 5.48
N GLU A 148 -1.49 -41.42 6.35
CA GLU A 148 -1.24 -41.11 7.77
C GLU A 148 -0.10 -40.10 7.94
N ALA A 149 0.99 -40.26 7.20
CA ALA A 149 2.12 -39.33 7.22
C ALA A 149 1.73 -37.94 6.71
N LEU A 150 0.91 -37.86 5.66
CA LEU A 150 0.39 -36.59 5.14
C LEU A 150 -0.57 -35.92 6.15
N LYS A 151 -1.44 -36.68 6.83
CA LYS A 151 -2.29 -36.16 7.90
C LYS A 151 -1.47 -35.57 9.05
N GLN A 152 -0.40 -36.25 9.45
CA GLN A 152 0.50 -35.77 10.49
C GLN A 152 1.22 -34.49 10.04
N ALA A 153 1.79 -34.48 8.83
CA ALA A 153 2.50 -33.32 8.29
C ALA A 153 1.58 -32.10 8.12
N ALA A 154 0.33 -32.32 7.68
CA ALA A 154 -0.70 -31.30 7.60
C ALA A 154 -1.00 -30.65 8.96
N GLN A 155 -1.25 -31.48 9.97
CA GLN A 155 -1.56 -31.04 11.33
C GLN A 155 -0.37 -30.32 11.97
N GLU A 156 0.84 -30.79 11.71
CA GLU A 156 2.08 -30.17 12.19
C GLU A 156 2.33 -28.81 11.53
N TYR A 157 2.11 -28.71 10.22
CA TYR A 157 2.25 -27.46 9.48
C TYR A 157 1.28 -26.38 10.00
N ASP A 158 0.00 -26.72 10.18
CA ASP A 158 -1.00 -25.78 10.70
C ASP A 158 -0.72 -25.35 12.15
N ARG A 159 -0.10 -26.22 12.95
CA ARG A 159 0.32 -25.90 14.32
C ARG A 159 1.61 -25.09 14.40
N ASN A 160 2.50 -25.18 13.41
CA ASN A 160 3.82 -24.53 13.44
C ASN A 160 3.85 -23.10 12.89
N THR A 161 2.73 -22.58 12.38
CA THR A 161 2.70 -21.36 11.56
C THR A 161 1.90 -20.22 12.19
N ILE A 162 1.97 -20.09 13.52
CA ILE A 162 1.35 -18.95 14.23
C ILE A 162 2.07 -17.66 13.82
N SER A 163 1.29 -16.66 13.41
CA SER A 163 1.83 -15.34 13.06
C SER A 163 2.36 -14.62 14.30
N ILE A 164 3.58 -14.10 14.20
CA ILE A 164 4.24 -13.26 15.21
C ILE A 164 4.45 -11.87 14.58
N SER A 165 4.36 -10.82 15.40
CA SER A 165 4.80 -9.48 15.03
C SER A 165 5.80 -8.94 16.05
N PHE A 166 6.87 -8.34 15.53
CA PHE A 166 7.93 -7.70 16.31
C PHE A 166 7.65 -6.20 16.34
N ILE A 167 7.78 -5.55 17.50
CA ILE A 167 7.48 -4.13 17.65
C ILE A 167 8.74 -3.42 18.14
N GLU A 168 9.38 -2.70 17.22
CA GLU A 168 10.53 -1.84 17.49
C GLU A 168 10.01 -0.45 17.89
N MET A 169 10.29 -0.02 19.13
CA MET A 169 9.95 1.33 19.62
C MET A 169 11.24 1.99 20.11
N ASN A 170 11.77 2.94 19.35
CA ASN A 170 12.89 3.77 19.79
C ASN A 170 12.37 4.86 20.75
N ASN A 171 13.17 5.19 21.77
CA ASN A 171 12.81 6.20 22.79
C ASN A 171 12.69 7.64 22.25
N GLU A 172 13.04 7.88 20.98
CA GLU A 172 12.81 9.14 20.29
C GLU A 172 11.48 9.04 19.53
N THR A 173 10.45 9.65 20.12
CA THR A 173 9.11 9.79 19.56
C THR A 173 9.16 10.63 18.28
N SER A 174 9.39 9.99 17.14
CA SER A 174 9.02 10.52 15.82
C SER A 174 7.83 9.73 15.30
N ASP A 175 6.80 10.43 14.81
CA ASP A 175 5.61 9.84 14.15
C ASP A 175 5.97 8.90 12.98
N GLN A 176 7.21 8.99 12.47
CA GLN A 176 7.71 8.11 11.42
C GLN A 176 7.84 6.64 11.87
N ASN A 177 8.23 6.36 13.11
CA ASN A 177 8.40 4.96 13.59
C ASN A 177 7.07 4.24 13.84
N LEU A 178 6.03 4.97 14.24
CA LEU A 178 4.69 4.39 14.47
C LEU A 178 4.00 4.02 13.15
N ASN A 179 4.27 4.76 12.07
CA ASN A 179 3.81 4.43 10.72
C ASN A 179 4.43 3.13 10.15
N GLU A 180 5.53 2.64 10.74
CA GLU A 180 6.21 1.40 10.35
C GLU A 180 5.73 0.15 11.10
N LEU A 181 4.76 0.28 12.03
CA LEU A 181 4.16 -0.87 12.72
C LEU A 181 3.66 -1.94 11.73
N HIS A 182 4.04 -3.20 11.95
CA HIS A 182 3.66 -4.31 11.09
C HIS A 182 2.13 -4.38 10.89
N GLN A 183 1.70 -4.31 9.62
CA GLN A 183 0.28 -4.29 9.20
C GLN A 183 -0.58 -5.37 9.87
N SER A 184 -0.01 -6.56 10.10
CA SER A 184 -0.66 -7.68 10.78
C SER A 184 -1.03 -7.37 12.22
N PHE A 185 -0.17 -6.64 12.95
CA PHE A 185 -0.42 -6.31 14.36
C PHE A 185 -1.62 -5.37 14.50
N ILE A 186 -1.62 -4.26 13.76
CA ILE A 186 -2.72 -3.27 13.79
C ILE A 186 -4.04 -3.93 13.36
N TYR A 187 -3.99 -4.78 12.32
CA TYR A 187 -5.16 -5.52 11.84
C TYR A 187 -5.77 -6.41 12.92
N ILE A 188 -4.97 -7.22 13.60
CA ILE A 188 -5.48 -8.16 14.62
C ILE A 188 -5.95 -7.40 15.86
N GLN A 189 -5.29 -6.32 16.25
CA GLN A 189 -5.72 -5.49 17.37
C GLN A 189 -7.10 -4.87 17.11
N ILE A 190 -7.31 -4.32 15.92
CA ILE A 190 -8.61 -3.78 15.51
C ILE A 190 -9.64 -4.90 15.43
N LEU A 191 -9.29 -6.06 14.85
CA LEU A 191 -10.18 -7.21 14.78
C LEU A 191 -10.66 -7.66 16.17
N LYS A 192 -9.75 -7.71 17.15
CA LYS A 192 -10.07 -8.02 18.55
C LYS A 192 -11.07 -7.05 19.13
N ASN A 193 -10.84 -5.75 18.93
CA ASN A 193 -11.77 -4.71 19.39
C ASN A 193 -13.14 -4.81 18.70
N ILE A 194 -13.18 -5.06 17.40
CA ILE A 194 -14.43 -5.25 16.63
C ILE A 194 -15.23 -6.44 17.18
N VAL A 195 -14.60 -7.60 17.25
CA VAL A 195 -15.28 -8.84 17.66
C VAL A 195 -15.75 -8.77 19.12
N SER A 196 -15.06 -7.99 19.96
CA SER A 196 -15.44 -7.77 21.36
C SER A 196 -16.64 -6.82 21.53
N THR A 197 -16.94 -6.00 20.51
CA THR A 197 -18.02 -4.99 20.55
C THR A 197 -19.27 -5.40 19.77
N ILE A 198 -19.13 -6.23 18.73
CA ILE A 198 -20.25 -6.74 17.94
C ILE A 198 -21.07 -7.75 18.76
N LYS A 199 -22.40 -7.58 18.74
CA LYS A 199 -23.35 -8.58 19.24
C LYS A 199 -23.78 -9.49 18.10
N PHE A 200 -23.21 -10.69 18.05
CA PHE A 200 -23.56 -11.70 17.05
C PHE A 200 -24.94 -12.30 17.31
N LYS A 201 -25.73 -12.45 16.24
CA LYS A 201 -27.08 -13.01 16.24
C LYS A 201 -27.06 -14.47 15.76
N GLN A 202 -28.15 -15.19 15.99
CA GLN A 202 -28.30 -16.57 15.48
C GLN A 202 -28.18 -16.66 13.95
N GLN A 203 -28.51 -15.58 13.24
CA GLN A 203 -28.36 -15.49 11.79
C GLN A 203 -26.89 -15.61 11.34
N ASP A 204 -25.95 -15.01 12.09
CA ASP A 204 -24.52 -15.08 11.76
C ASP A 204 -24.00 -16.52 11.82
N PHE A 205 -24.47 -17.30 12.81
CA PHE A 205 -24.18 -18.73 12.92
C PHE A 205 -24.70 -19.50 11.70
N ILE A 206 -25.97 -19.29 11.31
CA ILE A 206 -26.57 -19.99 10.16
C ILE A 206 -25.82 -19.67 8.87
N GLU A 207 -25.46 -18.41 8.65
CA GLU A 207 -24.70 -18.00 7.48
C GLU A 207 -23.31 -18.63 7.42
N PHE A 208 -22.64 -18.77 8.56
CA PHE A 208 -21.38 -19.49 8.64
C PHE A 208 -21.54 -20.95 8.21
N ILE A 209 -22.58 -21.64 8.69
CA ILE A 209 -22.84 -23.03 8.28
C ILE A 209 -23.06 -23.13 6.76
N ILE A 210 -23.86 -22.23 6.18
CA ILE A 210 -24.11 -22.19 4.72
C ILE A 210 -22.82 -21.91 3.96
N TYR A 211 -22.04 -20.93 4.42
CA TYR A 211 -20.76 -20.56 3.84
C TYR A 211 -19.78 -21.73 3.82
N TYR A 212 -19.61 -22.42 4.96
CA TYR A 212 -18.69 -23.54 5.07
C TYR A 212 -19.16 -24.75 4.25
N ARG A 213 -20.46 -25.07 4.27
CA ARG A 213 -21.03 -26.14 3.42
C ARG A 213 -20.77 -25.93 1.94
N LYS A 214 -20.86 -24.70 1.44
CA LYS A 214 -20.51 -24.35 0.05
C LYS A 214 -19.02 -24.55 -0.23
N LYS A 215 -18.15 -24.35 0.75
CA LYS A 215 -16.70 -24.57 0.62
C LYS A 215 -16.31 -26.05 0.60
N VAL A 216 -17.04 -26.93 1.29
CA VAL A 216 -16.66 -28.36 1.46
C VAL A 216 -17.47 -29.35 0.61
N VAL A 217 -18.09 -28.88 -0.49
CA VAL A 217 -18.85 -29.74 -1.40
C VAL A 217 -17.97 -30.89 -1.90
N GLY A 218 -18.34 -32.13 -1.58
CA GLY A 218 -17.59 -33.33 -1.95
C GLY A 218 -16.73 -33.95 -0.85
N ASN A 219 -16.46 -33.24 0.25
CA ASN A 219 -15.69 -33.79 1.40
C ASN A 219 -16.64 -34.36 2.47
N ILE A 220 -16.82 -35.68 2.46
CA ILE A 220 -17.75 -36.39 3.36
C ILE A 220 -17.37 -36.20 4.85
N THR A 221 -16.08 -36.15 5.16
CA THR A 221 -15.58 -36.00 6.54
C THR A 221 -15.91 -34.62 7.07
N GLU A 222 -15.62 -33.57 6.31
CA GLU A 222 -15.93 -32.19 6.74
C GLU A 222 -17.44 -31.91 6.76
N LEU A 223 -18.21 -32.54 5.87
CA LEU A 223 -19.67 -32.50 5.93
C LEU A 223 -20.22 -33.13 7.22
N LYS A 224 -19.61 -34.22 7.72
CA LYS A 224 -19.98 -34.78 9.03
C LYS A 224 -19.61 -33.84 10.17
N ASN A 225 -18.42 -33.23 10.13
CA ASN A 225 -17.97 -32.29 11.15
C ASN A 225 -18.88 -31.06 11.25
N ILE A 226 -19.23 -30.43 10.11
CA ILE A 226 -20.11 -29.25 10.10
C ILE A 226 -21.54 -29.60 10.54
N ASN A 227 -22.05 -30.78 10.20
CA ASN A 227 -23.37 -31.22 10.66
C ASN A 227 -23.40 -31.46 12.17
N LYS A 228 -22.31 -31.98 12.75
CA LYS A 228 -22.16 -32.12 14.19
C LYS A 228 -22.09 -30.75 14.85
N PHE A 229 -21.25 -29.86 14.33
CA PHE A 229 -21.13 -28.48 14.80
C PHE A 229 -22.47 -27.74 14.80
N GLU A 230 -23.24 -27.81 13.70
CA GLU A 230 -24.57 -27.18 13.59
C GLU A 230 -25.53 -27.63 14.71
N ARG A 231 -25.50 -28.92 15.10
CA ARG A 231 -26.40 -29.51 16.09
C ARG A 231 -25.95 -29.25 17.53
N GLU A 232 -24.65 -29.43 17.79
CA GLU A 232 -24.10 -29.54 19.15
C GLU A 232 -23.31 -28.29 19.57
N TYR A 233 -23.27 -27.22 18.76
CA TYR A 233 -22.47 -26.02 19.06
C TYR A 233 -22.78 -25.46 20.44
N ARG A 234 -24.07 -25.35 20.78
CA ARG A 234 -24.55 -24.76 22.04
C ARG A 234 -24.43 -25.70 23.24
N ASP A 235 -24.23 -27.00 23.00
CA ASP A 235 -24.10 -28.01 24.06
C ASP A 235 -22.69 -28.03 24.66
N ASN A 236 -21.71 -27.47 23.95
CA ASN A 236 -20.31 -27.42 24.36
C ASN A 236 -19.80 -25.98 24.39
N VAL A 237 -18.75 -25.74 25.17
CA VAL A 237 -18.14 -24.40 25.26
C VAL A 237 -17.21 -24.12 24.06
N PRO A 238 -16.97 -22.85 23.69
CA PRO A 238 -16.18 -22.51 22.50
C PRO A 238 -14.75 -23.10 22.50
N ILE A 239 -14.11 -23.18 23.67
CA ILE A 239 -12.77 -23.78 23.84
C ILE A 239 -12.77 -25.28 23.51
N TRP A 240 -13.85 -25.99 23.83
CA TRP A 240 -14.01 -27.39 23.47
C TRP A 240 -14.00 -27.54 21.96
N TRP A 241 -14.75 -26.71 21.23
CA TRP A 241 -14.77 -26.71 19.77
C TRP A 241 -13.45 -26.27 19.14
N TYR A 242 -12.75 -25.32 19.77
CA TYR A 242 -11.42 -24.90 19.32
C TYR A 242 -10.36 -26.00 19.45
N THR A 243 -10.52 -26.89 20.44
CA THR A 243 -9.59 -28.01 20.70
C THR A 243 -10.07 -29.35 20.13
N TYR A 244 -11.32 -29.41 19.66
CA TYR A 244 -11.89 -30.57 18.98
C TYR A 244 -11.24 -30.74 17.58
N PRO A 245 -10.85 -31.97 17.18
CA PRO A 245 -10.20 -32.22 15.89
C PRO A 245 -11.18 -32.05 14.71
N CYS A 246 -11.48 -30.81 14.37
CA CYS A 246 -12.33 -30.38 13.27
C CYS A 246 -11.75 -29.14 12.58
N PHE A 247 -12.44 -28.67 11.55
CA PHE A 247 -12.02 -27.54 10.71
C PHE A 247 -11.85 -26.20 11.43
N LEU A 248 -12.46 -25.98 12.60
CA LEU A 248 -12.50 -24.65 13.23
C LEU A 248 -11.11 -24.11 13.58
N TYR A 249 -10.25 -24.95 14.16
CA TYR A 249 -8.89 -24.54 14.55
C TYR A 249 -8.06 -24.13 13.33
N SER A 250 -8.03 -24.99 12.30
CA SER A 250 -7.23 -24.74 11.09
C SER A 250 -7.79 -23.56 10.28
N MET A 251 -9.10 -23.48 10.13
CA MET A 251 -9.78 -22.40 9.40
C MET A 251 -9.56 -21.04 10.07
N LEU A 252 -9.71 -20.95 11.40
CA LEU A 252 -9.48 -19.70 12.14
C LEU A 252 -8.03 -19.25 12.05
N ASN A 253 -7.09 -20.15 12.36
CA ASN A 253 -5.67 -19.80 12.39
C ASN A 253 -5.14 -19.44 10.99
N HIS A 254 -5.64 -20.11 9.95
CA HIS A 254 -5.38 -19.73 8.57
C HIS A 254 -5.88 -18.32 8.27
N ALA A 255 -7.15 -18.04 8.56
CA ALA A 255 -7.77 -16.78 8.21
C ALA A 255 -7.11 -15.58 8.90
N LEU A 256 -6.74 -15.72 10.18
CA LEU A 256 -5.97 -14.71 10.91
C LEU A 256 -4.59 -14.46 10.28
N ARG A 257 -3.91 -15.52 9.84
CA ARG A 257 -2.56 -15.44 9.26
C ARG A 257 -2.54 -14.84 7.86
N THR A 258 -3.53 -15.16 7.02
CA THR A 258 -3.63 -14.63 5.64
C THR A 258 -4.47 -13.36 5.55
N MET A 259 -5.06 -12.92 6.66
CA MET A 259 -6.07 -11.85 6.70
C MET A 259 -7.22 -12.13 5.71
N ASP A 260 -7.73 -13.37 5.69
CA ASP A 260 -8.93 -13.73 4.92
C ASP A 260 -10.15 -13.09 5.61
N VAL A 261 -10.46 -11.87 5.19
CA VAL A 261 -11.51 -11.03 5.75
C VAL A 261 -12.89 -11.67 5.66
N VAL A 262 -13.18 -12.43 4.59
CA VAL A 262 -14.49 -13.07 4.42
C VAL A 262 -14.65 -14.19 5.44
N THR A 263 -13.64 -15.05 5.57
CA THR A 263 -13.64 -16.12 6.57
C THR A 263 -13.71 -15.54 7.99
N ILE A 264 -12.93 -14.49 8.29
CA ILE A 264 -12.93 -13.83 9.60
C ILE A 264 -14.31 -13.27 9.95
N ILE A 265 -14.96 -12.55 9.03
CA ILE A 265 -16.30 -12.00 9.27
C ILE A 265 -17.31 -13.12 9.52
N LYS A 266 -17.29 -14.19 8.71
CA LYS A 266 -18.19 -15.34 8.89
C LYS A 266 -17.91 -16.11 10.18
N MET A 267 -16.66 -16.17 10.64
CA MET A 267 -16.29 -16.78 11.92
C MET A 267 -16.44 -15.83 13.11
N GLY A 268 -16.84 -14.57 12.90
CA GLY A 268 -16.85 -13.53 13.94
C GLY A 268 -17.55 -13.95 15.22
N PHE A 269 -18.70 -14.63 15.12
CA PHE A 269 -19.43 -15.15 16.29
C PHE A 269 -18.59 -16.12 17.12
N PHE A 270 -17.87 -17.03 16.47
CA PHE A 270 -17.06 -18.05 17.14
C PHE A 270 -15.81 -17.42 17.76
N ILE A 271 -15.17 -16.49 17.06
CA ILE A 271 -14.02 -15.71 17.57
C ILE A 271 -14.43 -14.93 18.83
N GLY A 272 -15.62 -14.31 18.79
CA GLY A 272 -16.17 -13.55 19.91
C GLY A 272 -16.53 -14.43 21.10
N ASP A 273 -17.23 -15.53 20.86
CA ASP A 273 -17.57 -16.52 21.88
C ASP A 273 -16.29 -17.08 22.54
N LEU A 274 -15.25 -17.39 21.76
CA LEU A 274 -13.96 -17.86 22.26
C LEU A 274 -13.24 -16.81 23.12
N HIS A 275 -13.14 -15.57 22.63
CA HIS A 275 -12.50 -14.48 23.36
C HIS A 275 -13.23 -14.15 24.67
N HIS A 276 -14.56 -14.08 24.63
CA HIS A 276 -15.39 -13.81 25.79
C HIS A 276 -15.24 -14.92 26.83
N TYR A 277 -15.25 -16.19 26.41
CA TYR A 277 -15.13 -17.32 27.32
C TYR A 277 -13.75 -17.41 27.98
N ILE A 278 -12.66 -17.15 27.24
CA ILE A 278 -11.30 -17.03 27.83
C ILE A 278 -11.28 -15.92 28.90
N THR A 279 -11.89 -14.77 28.60
CA THR A 279 -11.94 -13.64 29.54
C THR A 279 -12.75 -13.97 30.80
N GLN A 280 -13.89 -14.67 30.65
CA GLN A 280 -14.67 -15.15 31.79
C GLN A 280 -13.89 -16.11 32.68
N LEU A 281 -13.15 -17.06 32.09
CA LEU A 281 -12.31 -18.00 32.84
C LEU A 281 -11.17 -17.28 33.54
N TYR A 282 -10.51 -16.35 32.86
CA TYR A 282 -9.46 -15.51 33.43
C TYR A 282 -9.95 -14.75 34.68
N SER A 283 -11.12 -14.11 34.61
CA SER A 283 -11.72 -13.43 35.77
C SER A 283 -12.06 -14.39 36.91
N LYS A 284 -12.59 -15.58 36.61
CA LYS A 284 -12.91 -16.60 37.63
C LYS A 284 -11.65 -17.11 38.33
N GLN A 285 -10.60 -17.41 37.57
CA GLN A 285 -9.31 -17.88 38.09
C GLN A 285 -8.71 -16.87 39.08
N LYS A 286 -8.82 -15.57 38.80
CA LYS A 286 -8.38 -14.50 39.71
C LYS A 286 -9.13 -14.49 41.04
N THR A 287 -10.42 -14.81 41.03
CA THR A 287 -11.22 -14.84 42.27
C THR A 287 -10.98 -16.07 43.14
N VAL A 288 -10.46 -17.16 42.57
CA VAL A 288 -10.30 -18.46 43.24
C VAL A 288 -8.85 -18.71 43.71
N CYS A 289 -7.84 -18.22 42.98
CA CYS A 289 -6.43 -18.38 43.35
C CYS A 289 -5.90 -17.18 44.13
N TYR A 290 -5.74 -17.31 45.45
CA TYR A 290 -4.94 -16.40 46.29
C TYR A 290 -3.43 -16.73 46.28
N ASP A 291 -3.00 -17.81 45.62
CA ASP A 291 -1.58 -18.13 45.46
C ASP A 291 -0.99 -17.30 44.32
N SER A 292 -0.43 -16.14 44.67
CA SER A 292 0.33 -15.22 43.82
C SER A 292 1.69 -15.77 43.35
N THR A 293 1.80 -17.09 43.21
CA THR A 293 3.04 -17.74 42.77
C THR A 293 3.12 -17.70 41.24
N SER A 294 4.21 -17.14 40.73
CA SER A 294 4.47 -17.15 39.30
C SER A 294 4.70 -18.59 38.81
N PHE A 295 4.29 -18.86 37.58
CA PHE A 295 4.47 -20.16 36.95
C PHE A 295 4.91 -20.01 35.50
N ILE A 296 5.44 -21.09 34.92
CA ILE A 296 5.98 -21.08 33.56
C ILE A 296 5.11 -21.94 32.65
N VAL A 297 4.86 -21.45 31.45
CA VAL A 297 4.25 -22.21 30.36
C VAL A 297 5.14 -22.17 29.13
N TYR A 298 5.03 -23.21 28.31
CA TYR A 298 5.92 -23.48 27.20
C TYR A 298 5.16 -23.54 25.88
N ARG A 299 5.77 -22.97 24.84
CA ARG A 299 5.31 -23.07 23.46
C ARG A 299 6.49 -23.34 22.54
N GLY A 300 6.51 -24.48 21.87
CA GLY A 300 7.48 -24.72 20.79
C GLY A 300 6.88 -24.49 19.43
N GLN A 301 7.65 -23.90 18.51
CA GLN A 301 7.27 -23.77 17.11
C GLN A 301 8.49 -23.51 16.21
N GLY A 302 8.29 -23.63 14.90
CA GLY A 302 9.25 -23.14 13.91
C GLY A 302 9.00 -21.69 13.57
N ILE A 303 10.05 -20.92 13.32
CA ILE A 303 9.95 -19.60 12.70
C ILE A 303 10.88 -19.50 11.50
N SER A 304 10.59 -18.57 10.57
CA SER A 304 11.43 -18.39 9.39
C SER A 304 12.80 -17.82 9.78
N GLU A 305 13.82 -18.02 8.94
CA GLU A 305 15.14 -17.40 9.18
C GLU A 305 15.05 -15.88 9.28
N ARG A 306 14.17 -15.25 8.48
CA ARG A 306 13.93 -13.80 8.54
C ARG A 306 13.38 -13.38 9.90
N ASP A 307 12.34 -14.05 10.39
CA ASP A 307 11.73 -13.75 11.68
C ASP A 307 12.71 -14.05 12.82
N PHE A 308 13.59 -15.03 12.65
CA PHE A 308 14.64 -15.34 13.62
C PHE A 308 15.70 -14.25 13.70
N GLU A 309 16.15 -13.71 12.55
CA GLU A 309 17.06 -12.56 12.53
C GLU A 309 16.41 -11.29 13.11
N GLN A 310 15.10 -11.10 12.95
CA GLN A 310 14.36 -10.05 13.67
C GLN A 310 14.29 -10.32 15.16
N LEU A 311 13.94 -11.55 15.57
CA LEU A 311 13.89 -11.95 16.97
C LEU A 311 15.22 -11.68 17.71
N LYS A 312 16.36 -11.91 17.05
CA LYS A 312 17.69 -11.60 17.62
C LYS A 312 17.90 -10.11 17.91
N LYS A 313 17.26 -9.22 17.15
CA LYS A 313 17.37 -7.76 17.32
C LYS A 313 16.39 -7.22 18.37
N THR A 314 15.41 -8.02 18.78
CA THR A 314 14.29 -7.60 19.62
C THR A 314 14.52 -7.74 21.13
N GLU A 315 15.76 -7.87 21.60
CA GLU A 315 16.05 -7.98 23.03
C GLU A 315 15.50 -6.76 23.78
N ASN A 316 14.77 -6.99 24.87
CA ASN A 316 14.01 -5.98 25.61
C ASN A 316 12.92 -5.25 24.79
N GLN A 317 12.45 -5.75 23.65
CA GLN A 317 11.32 -5.18 22.91
C GLN A 317 10.02 -5.97 23.13
N ILE A 318 8.98 -5.67 22.35
CA ILE A 318 7.67 -6.33 22.43
C ILE A 318 7.51 -7.31 21.26
N LEU A 319 7.05 -8.51 21.59
CA LEU A 319 6.65 -9.55 20.65
C LEU A 319 5.16 -9.83 20.82
N SER A 320 4.40 -9.81 19.73
CA SER A 320 2.97 -10.17 19.74
C SER A 320 2.71 -11.47 19.01
N PHE A 321 1.90 -12.33 19.63
CA PHE A 321 1.26 -13.46 18.96
C PHE A 321 -0.11 -13.05 18.44
N ASN A 322 -0.26 -13.09 17.12
CA ASN A 322 -1.45 -12.60 16.42
C ASN A 322 -2.64 -13.56 16.46
N ASN A 323 -2.41 -14.82 16.85
CA ASN A 323 -3.45 -15.84 16.98
C ASN A 323 -3.73 -16.15 18.46
N PHE A 324 -4.77 -16.95 18.72
CA PHE A 324 -4.97 -17.55 20.03
C PHE A 324 -3.80 -18.48 20.37
N LEU A 325 -3.06 -18.15 21.41
CA LEU A 325 -1.81 -18.81 21.75
C LEU A 325 -2.09 -19.97 22.71
N PHE A 326 -1.85 -21.19 22.25
CA PHE A 326 -1.93 -22.41 23.05
C PHE A 326 -0.56 -22.70 23.68
N THR A 327 -0.51 -22.92 24.98
CA THR A 327 0.73 -23.24 25.71
C THR A 327 0.49 -24.40 26.67
N SER A 328 1.56 -25.11 27.02
CA SER A 328 1.50 -26.22 27.98
C SER A 328 2.38 -25.93 29.19
N LYS A 329 1.96 -26.39 30.37
CA LYS A 329 2.84 -26.39 31.56
C LYS A 329 3.98 -27.40 31.44
N ASN A 330 3.86 -28.39 30.54
CA ASN A 330 4.87 -29.40 30.31
C ASN A 330 5.91 -28.93 29.27
N ARG A 331 7.17 -28.76 29.72
CA ARG A 331 8.29 -28.34 28.85
C ARG A 331 8.55 -29.30 27.69
N ASP A 332 8.38 -30.61 27.90
CA ASP A 332 8.67 -31.61 26.88
C ASP A 332 7.67 -31.55 25.72
N VAL A 333 6.42 -31.15 26.00
CA VAL A 333 5.39 -30.91 24.98
C VAL A 333 5.83 -29.75 24.08
N GLY A 334 6.26 -28.63 24.67
CA GLY A 334 6.83 -27.50 23.92
C GLY A 334 8.05 -27.92 23.09
N LEU A 335 9.02 -28.61 23.69
CA LEU A 335 10.21 -29.08 22.97
C LEU A 335 9.89 -30.03 21.81
N LYS A 336 8.88 -30.88 21.96
CA LYS A 336 8.42 -31.78 20.89
C LYS A 336 7.99 -30.97 19.66
N PHE A 337 7.19 -29.92 19.83
CA PHE A 337 6.77 -29.06 18.72
C PHE A 337 7.95 -28.30 18.08
N ALA A 338 8.88 -27.76 18.89
CA ALA A 338 10.07 -27.08 18.38
C ALA A 338 10.97 -28.02 17.55
N ARG A 339 11.16 -29.27 18.01
CA ARG A 339 11.92 -30.31 17.29
C ARG A 339 11.23 -30.73 16.00
N GLN A 340 9.92 -30.95 16.06
CA GLN A 340 9.13 -31.31 14.88
C GLN A 340 9.21 -30.25 13.80
N ALA A 341 9.21 -28.96 14.16
CA ALA A 341 9.33 -27.89 13.18
C ALA A 341 10.64 -27.95 12.37
N VAL A 342 11.78 -28.17 13.04
CA VAL A 342 13.09 -28.34 12.36
C VAL A 342 13.12 -29.62 11.52
N ALA A 343 12.48 -30.69 12.01
CA ALA A 343 12.43 -31.96 11.30
C ALA A 343 11.52 -31.95 10.06
N THR A 344 10.61 -30.98 9.92
CA THR A 344 9.57 -30.95 8.87
C THR A 344 9.65 -29.76 7.91
N SER A 345 10.57 -28.82 8.14
CA SER A 345 10.67 -27.58 7.34
C SER A 345 12.05 -26.91 7.46
N ASN A 346 12.35 -25.96 6.56
CA ASN A 346 13.53 -25.08 6.67
C ASN A 346 13.31 -23.96 7.72
N LEU A 347 12.77 -24.30 8.89
CA LEU A 347 12.47 -23.35 9.96
C LEU A 347 13.46 -23.51 11.13
N VAL A 348 13.66 -22.42 11.85
CA VAL A 348 14.41 -22.42 13.11
C VAL A 348 13.46 -22.83 14.24
N GLY A 349 13.78 -23.91 14.94
CA GLY A 349 12.99 -24.41 16.06
C GLY A 349 13.23 -23.60 17.33
N ILE A 350 12.17 -23.00 17.87
CA ILE A 350 12.22 -22.16 19.07
C ILE A 350 11.26 -22.69 20.14
N LEU A 351 11.77 -22.76 21.36
CA LEU A 351 11.00 -22.92 22.58
C LEU A 351 10.81 -21.57 23.26
N PHE A 352 9.60 -21.03 23.21
CA PHE A 352 9.19 -19.90 24.03
C PHE A 352 8.90 -20.36 25.45
N VAL A 353 9.57 -19.73 26.41
CA VAL A 353 9.43 -19.96 27.86
C VAL A 353 8.74 -18.72 28.42
N ILE A 354 7.46 -18.84 28.73
CA ILE A 354 6.62 -17.71 29.12
C ILE A 354 6.41 -17.74 30.63
N THR A 355 6.90 -16.73 31.33
CA THR A 355 6.70 -16.56 32.77
C THR A 355 5.42 -15.78 33.01
N ILE A 356 4.48 -16.42 33.72
CA ILE A 356 3.18 -15.88 34.09
C ILE A 356 3.21 -15.48 35.56
N ASP A 357 3.08 -14.18 35.80
CA ASP A 357 2.80 -13.61 37.12
C ASP A 357 1.30 -13.26 37.19
N PRO A 358 0.51 -14.00 38.00
CA PRO A 358 -0.93 -13.75 38.14
C PRO A 358 -1.29 -12.37 38.68
N SER A 359 -0.34 -11.66 39.32
CA SER A 359 -0.57 -10.30 39.85
C SER A 359 -0.59 -9.23 38.76
N ILE A 360 0.00 -9.50 37.60
CA ILE A 360 0.00 -8.57 36.46
C ILE A 360 -1.35 -8.65 35.76
N ASP A 361 -2.12 -7.57 35.83
CA ASP A 361 -3.36 -7.46 35.08
C ASP A 361 -3.10 -6.99 33.66
N SER A 362 -2.98 -7.94 32.73
CA SER A 362 -2.83 -7.62 31.32
C SER A 362 -3.61 -8.54 30.40
N ILE A 363 -2.98 -9.63 29.95
CA ILE A 363 -3.47 -10.47 28.85
C ILE A 363 -4.39 -11.55 29.41
N PRO A 364 -5.65 -11.63 28.93
CA PRO A 364 -6.53 -12.72 29.33
C PRO A 364 -5.99 -14.08 28.88
N TYR A 365 -5.84 -14.98 29.84
CA TYR A 365 -5.49 -16.39 29.62
C TYR A 365 -6.37 -17.31 30.48
N ALA A 366 -6.65 -18.50 29.97
CA ALA A 366 -7.47 -19.49 30.65
C ALA A 366 -6.71 -20.80 30.81
N ASN A 367 -6.77 -21.42 31.99
CA ASN A 367 -6.47 -22.84 32.14
C ASN A 367 -7.63 -23.61 31.51
N ILE A 368 -7.32 -24.47 30.53
CA ILE A 368 -8.34 -25.12 29.71
C ILE A 368 -8.52 -26.61 30.01
N ARG A 369 -7.85 -27.14 31.04
CA ARG A 369 -7.85 -28.58 31.37
C ARG A 369 -9.27 -29.17 31.48
N ASP A 370 -10.18 -28.46 32.11
CA ASP A 370 -11.54 -28.95 32.40
C ASP A 370 -12.57 -28.62 31.31
N VAL A 371 -12.17 -27.86 30.29
CA VAL A 371 -13.06 -27.34 29.24
C VAL A 371 -12.62 -27.70 27.83
N SER A 372 -11.41 -28.23 27.65
CA SER A 372 -10.89 -28.69 26.37
C SER A 372 -11.48 -30.06 25.99
N TYR A 373 -11.41 -30.40 24.70
CA TYR A 373 -11.82 -31.73 24.23
C TYR A 373 -10.93 -32.85 24.78
N ASN A 374 -9.63 -32.59 24.93
CA ASN A 374 -8.65 -33.52 25.48
C ASN A 374 -8.18 -33.02 26.85
N SER A 375 -8.81 -33.51 27.92
CA SER A 375 -8.63 -33.02 29.30
C SER A 375 -7.40 -33.62 30.03
N ILE A 376 -6.34 -33.98 29.31
CA ILE A 376 -5.22 -34.78 29.85
C ILE A 376 -4.11 -33.89 30.44
N GLU A 377 -3.84 -32.73 29.82
CA GLU A 377 -2.71 -31.87 30.16
C GLU A 377 -3.16 -30.53 30.79
N GLU A 378 -2.31 -29.95 31.64
CA GLU A 378 -2.49 -28.57 32.13
C GLU A 378 -2.04 -27.58 31.06
N ASP A 379 -2.96 -27.29 30.16
CA ASP A 379 -2.75 -26.35 29.06
C ASP A 379 -3.42 -25.00 29.34
N PHE A 380 -2.86 -23.96 28.73
CA PHE A 380 -3.34 -22.60 28.82
C PHE A 380 -3.61 -22.05 27.43
N LEU A 381 -4.70 -21.29 27.31
CA LEU A 381 -5.08 -20.61 26.09
C LEU A 381 -5.13 -19.10 26.33
N PHE A 382 -4.32 -18.36 25.59
CA PHE A 382 -4.33 -16.91 25.59
C PHE A 382 -5.21 -16.39 24.46
N SER A 383 -5.80 -15.21 24.67
CA SER A 383 -6.49 -14.47 23.62
C SER A 383 -5.56 -14.13 22.43
N MET A 384 -6.13 -13.86 21.26
CA MET A 384 -5.40 -13.24 20.16
C MET A 384 -4.81 -11.86 20.52
N ASN A 385 -3.76 -11.48 19.78
CA ASN A 385 -2.88 -10.33 20.03
C ASN A 385 -2.31 -10.31 21.45
N SER A 386 -1.70 -11.42 21.86
CA SER A 386 -1.03 -11.55 23.16
C SER A 386 0.40 -11.03 23.07
N MET A 387 0.71 -9.98 23.82
CA MET A 387 1.98 -9.24 23.76
C MET A 387 2.90 -9.58 24.94
N PHE A 388 4.17 -9.89 24.67
CA PHE A 388 5.14 -10.26 25.69
C PHE A 388 6.41 -9.43 25.56
N ARG A 389 7.05 -9.15 26.70
CA ARG A 389 8.41 -8.58 26.68
C ARG A 389 9.38 -9.69 26.31
N VAL A 390 10.25 -9.40 25.35
CA VAL A 390 11.31 -10.32 24.93
C VAL A 390 12.48 -10.24 25.90
N GLY A 391 12.82 -11.38 26.51
CA GLY A 391 13.97 -11.55 27.38
C GLY A 391 15.16 -12.15 26.64
N GLN A 392 15.88 -13.06 27.30
CA GLN A 392 17.12 -13.62 26.77
C GLN A 392 16.86 -14.72 25.72
N LEU A 393 17.60 -14.68 24.61
CA LEU A 393 17.69 -15.74 23.61
C LEU A 393 18.91 -16.63 23.89
N THR A 394 18.70 -17.93 24.09
CA THR A 394 19.78 -18.89 24.36
C THR A 394 19.68 -20.11 23.45
N GLN A 395 20.83 -20.69 23.08
CA GLN A 395 20.86 -21.92 22.29
C GLN A 395 20.71 -23.14 23.21
N ILE A 396 19.81 -24.06 22.85
CA ILE A 396 19.63 -25.33 23.56
C ILE A 396 20.66 -26.33 23.01
N ASN A 397 21.76 -26.52 23.72
CA ASN A 397 22.77 -27.50 23.36
C ASN A 397 22.24 -28.92 23.58
N ASN A 398 21.94 -29.64 22.49
CA ASN A 398 21.66 -31.07 22.52
C ASN A 398 22.72 -31.83 21.70
N SER A 399 23.02 -33.06 22.11
CA SER A 399 23.95 -34.00 21.45
C SER A 399 23.49 -34.49 20.06
N SER A 400 22.42 -33.93 19.51
CA SER A 400 21.89 -34.20 18.17
C SER A 400 22.17 -32.98 17.29
N ASN A 401 22.50 -33.17 16.01
CA ASN A 401 22.82 -32.11 15.03
C ASN A 401 21.67 -31.10 14.73
N ILE A 402 20.70 -30.96 15.64
CA ILE A 402 19.52 -30.09 15.51
C ILE A 402 19.71 -28.88 16.43
N CYS A 403 19.94 -27.71 15.85
CA CYS A 403 20.02 -26.45 16.58
C CYS A 403 18.62 -25.99 17.00
N LEU A 404 18.35 -25.97 18.30
CA LEU A 404 17.13 -25.40 18.89
C LEU A 404 17.50 -24.17 19.72
N TRP A 405 16.56 -23.23 19.81
CA TRP A 405 16.71 -22.01 20.58
C TRP A 405 15.63 -21.89 21.65
N GLN A 406 15.95 -21.23 22.75
CA GLN A 406 15.04 -20.90 23.83
C GLN A 406 14.92 -19.38 23.92
N MET A 407 13.68 -18.89 23.93
CA MET A 407 13.39 -17.47 24.10
C MET A 407 12.55 -17.25 25.35
N GLU A 408 13.02 -16.40 26.26
CA GLU A 408 12.28 -16.02 27.46
C GLU A 408 11.28 -14.90 27.15
N LEU A 409 10.06 -15.04 27.67
CA LEU A 409 8.98 -14.08 27.51
C LEU A 409 8.33 -13.78 28.86
N THR A 410 8.00 -12.52 29.11
CA THR A 410 7.29 -12.10 30.33
C THR A 410 6.04 -11.30 29.99
N LEU A 411 5.06 -11.31 30.91
CA LEU A 411 3.84 -10.51 30.76
C LEU A 411 4.16 -9.01 30.83
N ILE A 412 3.53 -8.25 29.94
CA ILE A 412 3.58 -6.79 29.95
C ILE A 412 2.45 -6.25 30.83
N ASN A 413 2.67 -5.19 31.59
CA ASN A 413 1.63 -4.54 32.39
C ASN A 413 0.81 -3.56 31.52
N ASN A 414 -0.49 -3.43 31.78
CA ASN A 414 -1.35 -2.45 31.10
C ASN A 414 -0.93 -0.99 31.31
N THR A 415 -0.10 -0.70 32.33
CA THR A 415 0.49 0.64 32.55
C THR A 415 1.79 0.89 31.79
N ASP A 416 2.24 -0.06 30.95
CA ASP A 416 3.43 0.13 30.13
C ASP A 416 3.19 1.24 29.08
N LEU A 417 4.03 2.28 29.12
CA LEU A 417 3.93 3.45 28.24
C LEU A 417 3.99 3.06 26.75
N GLN A 418 4.72 2.00 26.40
CA GLN A 418 4.81 1.54 25.02
C GLN A 418 3.48 0.90 24.57
N VAL A 419 2.82 0.14 25.44
CA VAL A 419 1.50 -0.45 25.14
C VAL A 419 0.44 0.65 25.03
N HIS A 420 0.54 1.68 25.85
CA HIS A 420 -0.36 2.83 25.77
C HIS A 420 -0.21 3.58 24.44
N ALA A 421 1.03 3.91 24.05
CA ALA A 421 1.32 4.55 22.76
C ALA A 421 0.83 3.72 21.56
N LEU A 422 0.99 2.40 21.60
CA LEU A 422 0.46 1.50 20.56
C LEU A 422 -1.08 1.52 20.48
N THR A 423 -1.73 1.65 21.63
CA THR A 423 -3.20 1.70 21.71
C THR A 423 -3.72 3.03 21.17
N GLU A 424 -3.11 4.15 21.54
CA GLU A 424 -3.41 5.47 21.00
C GLU A 424 -3.19 5.52 19.49
N HIS A 425 -2.04 5.03 19.01
CA HIS A 425 -1.78 4.96 17.56
C HIS A 425 -2.81 4.08 16.82
N THR A 426 -3.24 2.96 17.41
CA THR A 426 -4.31 2.14 16.82
C THR A 426 -5.64 2.90 16.75
N VAL A 427 -5.91 3.77 17.73
CA VAL A 427 -7.05 4.69 17.69
C VAL A 427 -6.86 5.69 16.57
N ASP A 428 -5.71 6.37 16.47
CA ASP A 428 -5.43 7.39 15.45
C ASP A 428 -5.48 6.86 14.01
N VAL A 429 -5.03 5.62 13.79
CA VAL A 429 -5.09 4.95 12.49
C VAL A 429 -6.55 4.63 12.08
N THR A 430 -7.52 4.68 12.98
CA THR A 430 -8.95 4.46 12.68
C THR A 430 -9.78 5.71 13.02
N ILE A 431 -10.95 5.92 12.40
CA ILE A 431 -11.82 7.02 12.88
C ILE A 431 -12.40 6.61 14.24
N PRO A 432 -12.30 7.45 15.31
CA PRO A 432 -12.73 7.11 16.67
C PRO A 432 -14.21 6.68 16.80
N TYR A 433 -15.06 7.09 15.85
CA TYR A 433 -16.50 6.84 15.84
C TYR A 433 -16.93 5.69 14.92
N SER A 434 -16.00 5.06 14.20
CA SER A 434 -16.29 3.90 13.36
C SER A 434 -16.56 2.67 14.24
N ILE A 435 -17.62 1.90 13.96
CA ILE A 435 -18.06 0.75 14.77
C ILE A 435 -18.01 -0.53 13.92
N GLY A 436 -17.85 -1.71 14.53
CA GLY A 436 -18.02 -2.99 13.84
C GLY A 436 -17.06 -3.21 12.65
N TRP A 437 -17.53 -3.92 11.61
CA TRP A 437 -16.70 -4.27 10.45
C TRP A 437 -16.31 -3.08 9.57
N TYR A 438 -16.95 -1.91 9.74
CA TYR A 438 -16.57 -0.67 9.04
C TYR A 438 -15.14 -0.25 9.37
N ARG A 439 -14.74 -0.39 10.64
CA ARG A 439 -13.37 -0.09 11.10
C ARG A 439 -12.33 -0.90 10.34
N LEU A 440 -12.66 -2.16 10.03
CA LEU A 440 -11.78 -3.07 9.30
C LEU A 440 -11.63 -2.61 7.84
N SER A 441 -12.73 -2.23 7.20
CA SER A 441 -12.70 -1.70 5.83
C SER A 441 -11.84 -0.43 5.76
N GLU A 442 -12.03 0.50 6.69
CA GLU A 442 -11.28 1.76 6.72
C GLU A 442 -9.77 1.54 6.87
N LEU A 443 -9.36 0.65 7.80
CA LEU A 443 -7.97 0.27 7.96
C LEU A 443 -7.39 -0.27 6.65
N LEU A 444 -8.11 -1.18 5.99
CA LEU A 444 -7.67 -1.79 4.74
C LEU A 444 -7.56 -0.76 3.61
N ILE A 445 -8.42 0.26 3.56
CA ILE A 445 -8.31 1.39 2.62
C ILE A 445 -7.04 2.20 2.90
N LYS A 446 -6.78 2.55 4.17
CA LYS A 446 -5.56 3.29 4.55
C LYS A 446 -4.28 2.50 4.23
N GLN A 447 -4.33 1.18 4.36
CA GLN A 447 -3.22 0.28 4.00
C GLN A 447 -3.10 0.02 2.48
N GLY A 448 -3.98 0.59 1.64
CA GLY A 448 -4.01 0.33 0.20
C GLY A 448 -4.50 -1.06 -0.20
N GLN A 449 -5.03 -1.85 0.73
CA GLN A 449 -5.58 -3.19 0.50
C GLN A 449 -7.03 -3.13 0.00
N PHE A 450 -7.25 -2.40 -1.11
CA PHE A 450 -8.58 -2.08 -1.65
C PHE A 450 -9.44 -3.32 -1.95
N ASN A 451 -8.84 -4.40 -2.46
CA ASN A 451 -9.56 -5.64 -2.76
C ASN A 451 -10.14 -6.30 -1.49
N LYS A 452 -9.38 -6.29 -0.38
CA LYS A 452 -9.85 -6.82 0.90
C LYS A 452 -10.89 -5.90 1.53
N ALA A 453 -10.71 -4.58 1.45
CA ALA A 453 -11.73 -3.61 1.89
C ALA A 453 -13.06 -3.81 1.14
N GLN A 454 -12.99 -4.06 -0.16
CA GLN A 454 -14.16 -4.36 -0.99
C GLN A 454 -14.84 -5.67 -0.54
N GLN A 455 -14.07 -6.73 -0.29
CA GLN A 455 -14.61 -8.00 0.24
C GLN A 455 -15.30 -7.83 1.60
N VAL A 456 -14.78 -6.96 2.48
CA VAL A 456 -15.45 -6.61 3.74
C VAL A 456 -16.81 -5.97 3.43
N CYS A 457 -16.85 -4.95 2.57
CA CYS A 457 -18.10 -4.29 2.21
C CYS A 457 -19.12 -5.25 1.59
N ASP A 458 -18.72 -6.07 0.62
CA ASP A 458 -19.58 -7.09 -0.01
C ASP A 458 -20.14 -8.07 1.00
N THR A 459 -19.29 -8.54 1.92
CA THR A 459 -19.71 -9.51 2.92
C THR A 459 -20.75 -8.87 3.83
N VAL A 460 -20.47 -7.69 4.38
CA VAL A 460 -21.35 -7.03 5.36
C VAL A 460 -22.66 -6.56 4.72
N ILE A 461 -22.66 -6.04 3.48
CA ILE A 461 -23.88 -5.61 2.76
C ILE A 461 -24.87 -6.77 2.63
N ASN A 462 -24.36 -7.98 2.38
CA ASN A 462 -25.19 -9.17 2.25
C ASN A 462 -25.74 -9.69 3.60
N GLN A 463 -25.15 -9.31 4.73
CA GLN A 463 -25.58 -9.72 6.07
C GLN A 463 -26.58 -8.74 6.70
N THR A 464 -26.41 -7.45 6.43
CA THR A 464 -27.26 -6.43 7.06
C THR A 464 -28.57 -6.23 6.32
N SER A 465 -29.66 -6.20 7.09
CA SER A 465 -30.97 -5.76 6.61
C SER A 465 -31.22 -4.27 6.87
N ASP A 466 -30.34 -3.61 7.62
CA ASP A 466 -30.49 -2.19 7.97
C ASP A 466 -30.05 -1.31 6.79
N ASP A 467 -30.99 -0.51 6.29
CA ASP A 467 -30.72 0.41 5.19
C ASP A 467 -29.74 1.51 5.60
N GLY A 468 -29.75 1.96 6.86
CA GLY A 468 -28.78 2.95 7.36
C GLY A 468 -27.34 2.42 7.26
N GLU A 469 -27.11 1.22 7.75
CA GLU A 469 -25.84 0.49 7.62
C GLU A 469 -25.41 0.33 6.15
N LYS A 470 -26.34 -0.05 5.26
CA LYS A 470 -26.03 -0.12 3.81
C LYS A 470 -25.57 1.21 3.24
N GLY A 471 -26.15 2.33 3.70
CA GLY A 471 -25.70 3.67 3.33
C GLY A 471 -24.20 3.86 3.59
N PHE A 472 -23.76 3.59 4.82
CA PHE A 472 -22.34 3.67 5.19
C PHE A 472 -21.45 2.67 4.43
N LEU A 473 -21.94 1.48 4.09
CA LEU A 473 -21.19 0.52 3.28
C LEU A 473 -20.99 1.03 1.84
N TYR A 474 -22.01 1.66 1.26
CA TYR A 474 -21.86 2.31 -0.05
C TYR A 474 -20.93 3.51 0.01
N TYR A 475 -20.90 4.25 1.12
CA TYR A 475 -19.90 5.29 1.34
C TYR A 475 -18.47 4.73 1.32
N GLN A 476 -18.21 3.62 2.04
CA GLN A 476 -16.90 2.94 2.02
C GLN A 476 -16.53 2.44 0.62
N TYR A 477 -17.51 1.92 -0.13
CA TYR A 477 -17.35 1.57 -1.54
C TYR A 477 -16.90 2.77 -2.38
N GLY A 478 -17.51 3.92 -2.17
CA GLY A 478 -17.10 5.17 -2.81
C GLY A 478 -15.64 5.54 -2.50
N LEU A 479 -15.22 5.42 -1.23
CA LEU A 479 -13.83 5.67 -0.82
C LEU A 479 -12.85 4.71 -1.52
N ILE A 480 -13.17 3.42 -1.55
CA ILE A 480 -12.34 2.40 -2.24
C ILE A 480 -12.14 2.79 -3.70
N LYS A 481 -13.24 3.10 -4.42
CA LYS A 481 -13.18 3.50 -5.83
C LYS A 481 -12.47 4.83 -6.05
N PHE A 482 -12.62 5.78 -5.12
CA PHE A 482 -11.94 7.07 -5.19
C PHE A 482 -10.42 6.90 -5.09
N HIS A 483 -9.94 6.08 -4.14
CA HIS A 483 -8.52 5.80 -3.98
C HIS A 483 -7.94 4.94 -5.12
N GLN A 484 -8.75 4.12 -5.78
CA GLN A 484 -8.39 3.42 -7.03
C GLN A 484 -8.31 4.36 -8.25
N GLY A 485 -8.74 5.61 -8.14
CA GLY A 485 -8.81 6.57 -9.26
C GLY A 485 -10.05 6.42 -10.14
N GLU A 486 -10.99 5.55 -9.77
CA GLU A 486 -12.24 5.29 -10.49
C GLU A 486 -13.33 6.29 -10.08
N TYR A 487 -13.09 7.58 -10.35
CA TYR A 487 -13.91 8.68 -9.83
C TYR A 487 -15.38 8.65 -10.25
N VAL A 488 -15.71 8.11 -11.43
CA VAL A 488 -17.10 8.00 -11.90
C VAL A 488 -17.87 6.95 -11.10
N GLU A 489 -17.24 5.80 -10.84
CA GLU A 489 -17.84 4.75 -10.00
C GLU A 489 -17.94 5.23 -8.55
N ALA A 490 -16.89 5.87 -8.02
CA ALA A 490 -16.90 6.47 -6.69
C ALA A 490 -18.11 7.41 -6.52
N ASN A 491 -18.33 8.29 -7.50
CA ASN A 491 -19.49 9.18 -7.52
C ASN A 491 -20.81 8.42 -7.39
N SER A 492 -20.97 7.34 -8.17
CA SER A 492 -22.20 6.55 -8.18
C SER A 492 -22.52 5.94 -6.81
N TYR A 493 -21.49 5.43 -6.11
CA TYR A 493 -21.62 4.89 -4.77
C TYR A 493 -21.88 5.97 -3.72
N TYR A 494 -21.21 7.13 -3.80
CA TYR A 494 -21.50 8.24 -2.90
C TYR A 494 -22.92 8.79 -3.08
N TYR A 495 -23.43 8.89 -4.31
CA TYR A 495 -24.83 9.25 -4.54
C TYR A 495 -25.81 8.20 -4.01
N LEU A 496 -25.47 6.92 -4.12
CA LEU A 496 -26.29 5.84 -3.56
C LEU A 496 -26.32 5.91 -2.02
N SER A 497 -25.15 6.11 -1.39
CA SER A 497 -25.02 6.36 0.04
C SER A 497 -25.85 7.58 0.47
N LEU A 498 -25.65 8.73 -0.19
CA LEU A 498 -26.38 9.96 0.10
C LEU A 498 -27.88 9.75 0.07
N LYS A 499 -28.40 9.09 -0.97
CA LYS A 499 -29.84 8.82 -1.12
C LYS A 499 -30.41 7.94 -0.01
N ILE A 500 -29.61 7.00 0.49
CA ILE A 500 -30.01 6.11 1.58
C ILE A 500 -29.96 6.86 2.91
N LEU A 501 -28.85 7.54 3.20
CA LEU A 501 -28.65 8.28 4.44
C LEU A 501 -29.66 9.43 4.59
N GLN A 502 -30.06 10.09 3.51
CA GLN A 502 -31.13 11.11 3.53
C GLN A 502 -32.52 10.56 3.86
N LYS A 503 -32.76 9.25 3.71
CA LYS A 503 -34.01 8.61 4.15
C LYS A 503 -33.97 8.24 5.63
N THR A 504 -32.77 7.95 6.13
CA THR A 504 -32.54 7.50 7.51
C THR A 504 -32.36 8.68 8.46
N PHE A 505 -31.70 9.74 8.01
CA PHE A 505 -31.31 10.91 8.80
C PHE A 505 -31.93 12.20 8.25
N SER A 506 -31.92 13.26 9.06
CA SER A 506 -32.33 14.59 8.58
C SER A 506 -31.36 15.12 7.50
N PRO A 507 -31.80 15.99 6.59
CA PRO A 507 -30.92 16.60 5.59
C PRO A 507 -29.76 17.40 6.18
N GLU A 508 -29.89 17.87 7.42
CA GLU A 508 -28.86 18.59 8.18
C GLU A 508 -27.99 17.65 9.04
N HIS A 509 -28.07 16.34 8.86
CA HIS A 509 -27.24 15.39 9.61
C HIS A 509 -25.79 15.36 9.10
N ILE A 510 -24.84 15.23 10.03
CA ILE A 510 -23.38 15.22 9.75
C ILE A 510 -23.01 14.12 8.74
N ASP A 511 -23.61 12.93 8.84
CA ASP A 511 -23.36 11.82 7.89
C ASP A 511 -23.82 12.12 6.45
N VAL A 512 -24.84 12.99 6.29
CA VAL A 512 -25.28 13.46 4.98
C VAL A 512 -24.25 14.45 4.42
N ALA A 513 -23.70 15.33 5.27
CA ALA A 513 -22.64 16.25 4.91
C ALA A 513 -21.34 15.53 4.50
N MET A 514 -21.02 14.39 5.12
CA MET A 514 -19.88 13.55 4.71
C MET A 514 -20.00 13.12 3.24
N CYS A 515 -21.18 12.68 2.81
CA CYS A 515 -21.40 12.31 1.41
C CYS A 515 -21.27 13.52 0.47
N TYR A 516 -21.77 14.69 0.85
CA TYR A 516 -21.60 15.90 0.05
C TYR A 516 -20.12 16.30 -0.08
N ASN A 517 -19.33 16.18 0.98
CA ASN A 517 -17.89 16.43 0.93
C ASN A 517 -17.21 15.53 -0.12
N GLU A 518 -17.43 14.22 -0.04
CA GLU A 518 -16.80 13.26 -0.96
C GLU A 518 -17.25 13.44 -2.41
N ILE A 519 -18.53 13.73 -2.65
CA ILE A 519 -19.04 14.06 -3.99
C ILE A 519 -18.37 15.33 -4.53
N GLY A 520 -18.17 16.33 -3.66
CA GLY A 520 -17.43 17.55 -3.98
C GLY A 520 -16.00 17.26 -4.44
N LEU A 521 -15.27 16.43 -3.69
CA LEU A 521 -13.90 16.00 -4.03
C LEU A 521 -13.83 15.20 -5.33
N VAL A 522 -14.83 14.35 -5.61
CA VAL A 522 -14.93 13.67 -6.91
C VAL A 522 -15.06 14.66 -8.06
N TYR A 523 -15.92 15.68 -7.91
CA TYR A 523 -16.06 16.70 -8.95
C TYR A 523 -14.81 17.57 -9.12
N GLU A 524 -14.02 17.79 -8.06
CA GLU A 524 -12.70 18.41 -8.16
C GLU A 524 -11.78 17.57 -9.05
N LYS A 525 -11.67 16.26 -8.79
CA LYS A 525 -10.83 15.35 -9.60
C LYS A 525 -11.27 15.26 -11.06
N LEU A 526 -12.56 15.48 -11.32
CA LEU A 526 -13.13 15.58 -12.68
C LEU A 526 -13.02 16.98 -13.30
N ASN A 527 -12.30 17.92 -12.67
CA ASN A 527 -12.15 19.33 -13.08
C ASN A 527 -13.47 20.10 -13.27
N LYS A 528 -14.52 19.70 -12.53
CA LYS A 528 -15.85 20.34 -12.54
C LYS A 528 -16.01 21.25 -11.32
N TYR A 529 -15.16 22.27 -11.22
CA TYR A 529 -14.99 23.09 -10.02
C TYR A 529 -16.28 23.75 -9.49
N SER A 530 -17.15 24.26 -10.36
CA SER A 530 -18.42 24.87 -9.91
C SER A 530 -19.36 23.87 -9.25
N LYS A 531 -19.37 22.61 -9.72
CA LYS A 531 -20.16 21.55 -9.06
C LYS A 531 -19.51 21.13 -7.74
N ALA A 532 -18.17 20.98 -7.74
CA ALA A 532 -17.42 20.67 -6.53
C ALA A 532 -17.71 21.66 -5.40
N LEU A 533 -17.63 22.97 -5.70
CA LEU A 533 -17.94 24.04 -4.75
C LEU A 533 -19.37 23.95 -4.21
N SER A 534 -20.38 23.76 -5.07
CA SER A 534 -21.77 23.67 -4.60
C SER A 534 -21.99 22.56 -3.56
N PHE A 535 -21.32 21.41 -3.72
CA PHE A 535 -21.41 20.30 -2.78
C PHE A 535 -20.61 20.55 -1.49
N LEU A 536 -19.39 21.10 -1.61
CA LEU A 536 -18.56 21.40 -0.45
C LEU A 536 -19.13 22.55 0.40
N GLU A 537 -19.71 23.57 -0.21
CA GLU A 537 -20.39 24.66 0.49
C GLU A 537 -21.63 24.14 1.22
N THR A 538 -22.41 23.25 0.59
CA THR A 538 -23.54 22.58 1.27
C THR A 538 -23.07 21.75 2.47
N ALA A 539 -21.99 20.99 2.32
CA ALA A 539 -21.40 20.24 3.44
C ALA A 539 -20.96 21.20 4.57
N LEU A 540 -20.35 22.33 4.21
CA LEU A 540 -19.84 23.31 5.17
C LEU A 540 -20.95 23.92 5.98
N GLU A 541 -22.04 24.35 5.34
CA GLU A 541 -23.22 24.90 6.02
C GLU A 541 -23.82 23.91 7.04
N ILE A 542 -23.86 22.62 6.70
CA ILE A 542 -24.36 21.58 7.61
C ILE A 542 -23.40 21.39 8.78
N TYR A 543 -22.09 21.28 8.53
CA TYR A 543 -21.11 21.12 9.59
C TYR A 543 -21.05 22.32 10.53
N GLU A 544 -21.08 23.56 10.01
CA GLU A 544 -21.07 24.79 10.81
C GLU A 544 -22.30 24.90 11.74
N LYS A 545 -23.45 24.36 11.34
CA LYS A 545 -24.66 24.32 12.18
C LYS A 545 -24.62 23.28 13.30
N ASN A 546 -23.96 22.14 13.08
CA ASN A 546 -24.10 20.95 13.92
C ASN A 546 -22.87 20.63 14.76
N LEU A 547 -21.69 21.10 14.35
CA LEU A 547 -20.45 20.90 15.08
C LEU A 547 -20.13 22.16 15.91
N PRO A 548 -19.55 22.01 17.10
CA PRO A 548 -18.99 23.16 17.80
C PRO A 548 -17.94 23.80 16.89
N THR A 549 -18.21 25.03 16.46
CA THR A 549 -17.43 25.79 15.46
C THR A 549 -15.97 25.98 15.84
N GLU A 550 -15.60 25.71 17.09
CA GLU A 550 -14.38 26.23 17.68
C GLU A 550 -13.14 25.38 17.48
N ASN A 551 -13.20 24.08 17.12
CA ASN A 551 -11.97 23.26 16.97
C ASN A 551 -12.09 22.02 16.04
N ASP A 552 -13.08 21.94 15.15
CA ASP A 552 -13.33 20.69 14.41
C ASP A 552 -12.40 20.50 13.18
N PRO A 553 -11.57 19.44 13.13
CA PRO A 553 -10.71 19.13 11.97
C PRO A 553 -11.45 19.00 10.64
N ILE A 554 -12.73 18.61 10.66
CA ILE A 554 -13.57 18.47 9.47
C ILE A 554 -13.80 19.85 8.84
N LEU A 555 -14.16 20.86 9.64
CA LEU A 555 -14.36 22.23 9.16
C LEU A 555 -13.08 22.81 8.56
N MET A 556 -11.94 22.56 9.18
CA MET A 556 -10.63 23.04 8.70
C MET A 556 -10.26 22.41 7.35
N ASN A 557 -10.40 21.09 7.24
CA ASN A 557 -10.17 20.36 5.98
C ASN A 557 -11.11 20.82 4.87
N LEU A 558 -12.38 21.10 5.20
CA LEU A 558 -13.36 21.56 4.24
C LEU A 558 -13.07 22.96 3.71
N ASN A 559 -12.74 23.91 4.60
CA ASN A 559 -12.30 25.25 4.20
C ASN A 559 -11.05 25.17 3.32
N LYS A 560 -10.09 24.28 3.64
CA LYS A 560 -8.87 24.06 2.83
C LYS A 560 -9.19 23.52 1.43
N ASN A 561 -10.11 22.56 1.33
CA ASN A 561 -10.56 22.01 0.04
C ASN A 561 -11.27 23.08 -0.81
N ILE A 562 -12.16 23.87 -0.20
CA ILE A 562 -12.85 24.97 -0.88
C ILE A 562 -11.85 26.03 -1.37
N ALA A 563 -10.89 26.44 -0.52
CA ALA A 563 -9.84 27.39 -0.89
C ALA A 563 -9.01 26.92 -2.08
N ARG A 564 -8.64 25.63 -2.09
CA ARG A 564 -7.89 25.00 -3.19
C ARG A 564 -8.67 25.00 -4.50
N ILE A 565 -9.97 24.70 -4.45
CA ILE A 565 -10.82 24.66 -5.65
C ILE A 565 -11.07 26.06 -6.19
N TYR A 566 -11.26 27.06 -5.34
CA TYR A 566 -11.33 28.46 -5.77
C TYR A 566 -10.02 28.91 -6.45
N PHE A 567 -8.86 28.52 -5.93
CA PHE A 567 -7.56 28.76 -6.57
C PHE A 567 -7.47 28.11 -7.95
N GLN A 568 -7.85 26.83 -8.09
CA GLN A 568 -7.84 26.13 -9.38
C GLN A 568 -8.82 26.74 -10.41
N LYS A 569 -9.94 27.28 -9.94
CA LYS A 569 -10.92 27.99 -10.77
C LYS A 569 -10.45 29.39 -11.21
N GLY A 570 -9.42 29.95 -10.54
CA GLY A 570 -8.91 31.31 -10.78
C GLY A 570 -9.61 32.42 -9.97
N ASP A 571 -10.48 32.06 -9.01
CA ASP A 571 -11.12 33.01 -8.10
C ASP A 571 -10.25 33.19 -6.84
N TYR A 572 -9.17 33.95 -7.02
CA TYR A 572 -8.11 34.09 -6.02
C TYR A 572 -8.55 34.81 -4.74
N SER A 573 -9.48 35.76 -4.85
CA SER A 573 -9.98 36.51 -3.68
C SER A 573 -10.74 35.62 -2.70
N LYS A 574 -11.61 34.74 -3.22
CA LYS A 574 -12.29 33.74 -2.38
C LYS A 574 -11.32 32.71 -1.83
N SER A 575 -10.35 32.25 -2.61
CA SER A 575 -9.32 31.31 -2.12
C SER A 575 -8.60 31.87 -0.88
N ILE A 576 -8.15 33.13 -0.95
CA ILE A 576 -7.51 33.82 0.19
C ILE A 576 -8.47 33.90 1.39
N LEU A 577 -9.72 34.32 1.18
CA LEU A 577 -10.72 34.43 2.24
C LEU A 577 -10.87 33.12 3.04
N TYR A 578 -10.94 31.98 2.33
CA TYR A 578 -11.07 30.68 3.00
C TYR A 578 -9.80 30.25 3.74
N TYR A 579 -8.60 30.59 3.26
CA TYR A 579 -7.36 30.37 4.01
C TYR A 579 -7.25 31.28 5.24
N GLU A 580 -7.71 32.53 5.15
CA GLU A 580 -7.75 33.46 6.28
C GLU A 580 -8.69 32.98 7.38
N LYS A 581 -9.86 32.41 7.02
CA LYS A 581 -10.75 31.76 8.00
C LYS A 581 -10.06 30.65 8.79
N ILE A 582 -9.25 29.82 8.13
CA ILE A 582 -8.48 28.76 8.81
C ILE A 582 -7.50 29.36 9.82
N ILE A 583 -6.78 30.41 9.41
CA ILE A 583 -5.81 31.11 10.27
C ILE A 583 -6.51 31.74 11.49
N GLU A 584 -7.69 32.35 11.29
CA GLU A 584 -8.49 32.95 12.37
C GLU A 584 -8.92 31.91 13.42
N ILE A 585 -9.39 30.74 12.97
CA ILE A 585 -9.77 29.63 13.84
C ILE A 585 -8.57 29.19 14.71
N TYR A 586 -7.39 29.01 14.12
CA TYR A 586 -6.21 28.57 14.88
C TYR A 586 -5.65 29.63 15.82
N ASN A 587 -5.60 30.89 15.40
CA ASN A 587 -5.09 31.99 16.23
C ASN A 587 -5.92 32.19 17.50
N ASN A 588 -7.22 31.92 17.44
CA ASN A 588 -8.10 32.09 18.58
C ASN A 588 -7.97 30.93 19.60
N ASN A 589 -7.62 29.71 19.18
CA ASN A 589 -7.93 28.51 19.98
C ASN A 589 -6.80 27.49 20.22
N LEU A 590 -5.82 27.32 19.32
CA LEU A 590 -5.02 26.06 19.25
C LEU A 590 -3.50 26.24 19.28
N SER A 591 -3.00 27.47 19.40
CA SER A 591 -1.60 27.93 19.38
C SER A 591 -1.21 28.63 18.07
N PRO A 592 -0.53 29.79 18.12
CA PRO A 592 -0.07 30.53 16.94
C PRO A 592 1.03 29.80 16.15
N LYS A 593 1.51 28.63 16.62
CA LYS A 593 2.53 27.81 15.96
C LYS A 593 1.98 26.57 15.24
N HIS A 594 0.67 26.46 15.05
CA HIS A 594 0.08 25.26 14.45
C HIS A 594 0.52 25.07 12.98
N PRO A 595 0.91 23.85 12.54
CA PRO A 595 1.38 23.57 11.17
C PRO A 595 0.41 24.00 10.04
N ASP A 596 -0.90 23.96 10.30
CA ASP A 596 -1.90 24.40 9.33
C ASP A 596 -1.97 25.92 9.14
N ILE A 597 -1.54 26.73 10.12
CA ILE A 597 -1.35 28.18 9.92
C ILE A 597 -0.24 28.40 8.89
N ILE A 598 0.89 27.70 9.06
CA ILE A 598 2.03 27.77 8.15
C ILE A 598 1.61 27.37 6.74
N THR A 599 0.88 26.25 6.63
CA THR A 599 0.36 25.76 5.35
C THR A 599 -0.59 26.78 4.70
N SER A 600 -1.45 27.42 5.48
CA SER A 600 -2.39 28.44 4.98
C SER A 600 -1.66 29.68 4.47
N TYR A 601 -0.66 30.20 5.20
CA TYR A 601 0.16 31.32 4.72
C TYR A 601 0.98 30.96 3.47
N LYS A 602 1.54 29.74 3.38
CA LYS A 602 2.23 29.27 2.17
C LYS A 602 1.29 29.27 0.96
N ASN A 603 0.06 28.79 1.12
CA ASN A 603 -0.94 28.77 0.04
C ASN A 603 -1.40 30.19 -0.32
N ILE A 604 -1.61 31.09 0.65
CA ILE A 604 -1.91 32.50 0.37
C ILE A 604 -0.77 33.16 -0.42
N ALA A 605 0.49 32.89 -0.06
CA ALA A 605 1.64 33.41 -0.79
C ALA A 605 1.65 32.92 -2.25
N LEU A 606 1.37 31.64 -2.48
CA LEU A 606 1.23 31.06 -3.83
C LEU A 606 0.08 31.71 -4.62
N VAL A 607 -1.05 32.00 -3.96
CA VAL A 607 -2.18 32.69 -4.59
C VAL A 607 -1.78 34.10 -5.03
N TYR A 608 -1.11 34.87 -4.17
CA TYR A 608 -0.61 36.20 -4.51
C TYR A 608 0.47 36.16 -5.60
N GLU A 609 1.34 35.15 -5.59
CA GLU A 609 2.32 34.93 -6.65
C GLU A 609 1.64 34.70 -8.02
N LYS A 610 0.57 33.90 -8.08
CA LYS A 610 -0.22 33.71 -9.32
C LYS A 610 -0.93 34.98 -9.77
N MET A 611 -1.26 35.88 -8.85
CA MET A 611 -1.77 37.22 -9.16
C MET A 611 -0.69 38.21 -9.59
N ASN A 612 0.60 37.83 -9.54
CA ASN A 612 1.77 38.70 -9.67
C ASN A 612 1.84 39.81 -8.60
N ASP A 613 1.17 39.65 -7.46
CA ASP A 613 1.29 40.56 -6.30
C ASP A 613 2.40 40.05 -5.36
N TYR A 614 3.65 40.19 -5.82
CA TYR A 614 4.81 39.68 -5.08
C TYR A 614 4.95 40.32 -3.69
N SER A 615 4.49 41.56 -3.52
CA SER A 615 4.55 42.27 -2.24
C SER A 615 3.75 41.57 -1.13
N LYS A 616 2.51 41.16 -1.42
CA LYS A 616 1.67 40.43 -0.47
C LYS A 616 2.08 38.97 -0.32
N ALA A 617 2.63 38.36 -1.39
CA ALA A 617 3.21 37.03 -1.30
C ALA A 617 4.37 37.00 -0.29
N ILE A 618 5.30 37.95 -0.40
CA ILE A 618 6.43 38.11 0.53
C ILE A 618 5.92 38.36 1.95
N SER A 619 5.01 39.31 2.14
CA SER A 619 4.43 39.60 3.48
C SER A 619 3.78 38.37 4.13
N SER A 620 3.16 37.50 3.33
CA SER A 620 2.58 36.24 3.84
C SER A 620 3.64 35.24 4.30
N LEU A 621 4.77 35.14 3.60
CA LEU A 621 5.90 34.29 4.00
C LEU A 621 6.66 34.86 5.21
N GLU A 622 6.80 36.19 5.31
CA GLU A 622 7.40 36.85 6.47
C GLU A 622 6.64 36.58 7.77
N LYS A 623 5.30 36.49 7.70
CA LYS A 623 4.49 36.06 8.85
C LYS A 623 4.88 34.67 9.35
N ILE A 624 5.24 33.74 8.45
CA ILE A 624 5.71 32.41 8.86
C ILE A 624 7.11 32.50 9.49
N ILE A 625 8.03 33.30 8.94
CA ILE A 625 9.38 33.49 9.50
C ILE A 625 9.31 34.03 10.93
N SER A 626 8.32 34.88 11.24
CA SER A 626 8.11 35.36 12.61
C SER A 626 7.73 34.26 13.61
N ILE A 627 7.21 33.13 13.12
CA ILE A 627 6.81 31.95 13.90
C ILE A 627 7.98 30.93 13.95
N HIS A 628 8.63 30.69 12.80
CA HIS A 628 9.74 29.75 12.60
C HIS A 628 10.85 30.37 11.73
N SER A 629 11.87 30.92 12.39
CA SER A 629 12.96 31.66 11.72
C SER A 629 14.04 30.78 11.10
N ASP A 630 14.02 29.48 11.38
CA ASP A 630 15.00 28.44 11.02
C ASP A 630 14.61 27.66 9.76
N MET A 631 13.53 28.06 9.08
CA MET A 631 13.04 27.37 7.88
C MET A 631 13.72 27.92 6.62
N ALA A 632 14.85 27.34 6.23
CA ALA A 632 15.62 27.72 5.04
C ALA A 632 14.79 27.77 3.73
N GLU A 633 13.84 26.84 3.57
CA GLU A 633 12.92 26.79 2.42
C GLU A 633 12.16 28.11 2.24
N LEU A 634 11.76 28.76 3.33
CA LEU A 634 11.04 30.04 3.26
C LEU A 634 11.91 31.17 2.75
N TYR A 635 13.16 31.27 3.22
CA TYR A 635 14.10 32.26 2.71
C TYR A 635 14.36 32.04 1.21
N ASN A 636 14.51 30.79 0.78
CA ASN A 636 14.67 30.47 -0.65
C ASN A 636 13.42 30.87 -1.47
N ASN A 637 12.21 30.63 -0.95
CA ASN A 637 10.97 31.04 -1.62
C ASN A 637 10.83 32.56 -1.70
N ILE A 638 11.18 33.30 -0.64
CA ILE A 638 11.19 34.78 -0.66
C ILE A 638 12.25 35.30 -1.65
N GLY A 639 13.44 34.69 -1.68
CA GLY A 639 14.48 35.01 -2.67
C GLY A 639 13.97 34.88 -4.11
N SER A 640 13.23 33.81 -4.39
CA SER A 640 12.58 33.59 -5.70
C SER A 640 11.51 34.65 -6.02
N LEU A 641 10.74 35.11 -5.03
CA LEU A 641 9.76 36.18 -5.23
C LEU A 641 10.44 37.52 -5.55
N TYR A 642 11.53 37.87 -4.84
CA TYR A 642 12.32 39.05 -5.14
C TYR A 642 13.04 38.96 -6.49
N GLU A 643 13.48 37.76 -6.89
CA GLU A 643 14.02 37.54 -8.24
C GLU A 643 12.97 37.85 -9.31
N LYS A 644 11.72 37.39 -9.11
CA LYS A 644 10.61 37.67 -10.03
C LYS A 644 10.17 39.14 -10.04
N SER A 645 10.34 39.85 -8.94
CA SER A 645 10.15 41.32 -8.88
C SER A 645 11.36 42.10 -9.41
N ASN A 646 12.40 41.41 -9.90
CA ASN A 646 13.65 41.98 -10.42
C ASN A 646 14.49 42.74 -9.38
N GLU A 647 14.32 42.42 -8.09
CA GLU A 647 15.11 42.96 -6.97
C GLU A 647 16.28 42.03 -6.61
N LEU A 648 17.21 41.88 -7.57
CA LEU A 648 18.27 40.85 -7.55
C LEU A 648 19.19 40.92 -6.31
N SER A 649 19.48 42.11 -5.80
CA SER A 649 20.33 42.27 -4.61
C SER A 649 19.66 41.75 -3.34
N ILE A 650 18.34 41.94 -3.22
CA ILE A 650 17.57 41.43 -2.08
C ILE A 650 17.40 39.92 -2.22
N ALA A 651 17.05 39.44 -3.43
CA ALA A 651 16.98 38.01 -3.72
C ALA A 651 18.24 37.26 -3.30
N LEU A 652 19.42 37.80 -3.66
CA LEU A 652 20.72 37.24 -3.27
C LEU A 652 20.86 37.11 -1.76
N SER A 653 20.52 38.15 -1.00
CA SER A 653 20.64 38.14 0.47
C SER A 653 19.74 37.09 1.13
N TYR A 654 18.57 36.81 0.56
CA TYR A 654 17.67 35.76 1.06
C TYR A 654 18.17 34.36 0.69
N TYR A 655 18.71 34.17 -0.52
CA TYR A 655 19.33 32.90 -0.88
C TYR A 655 20.59 32.61 -0.06
N GLU A 656 21.43 33.60 0.23
CA GLU A 656 22.60 33.44 1.09
C GLU A 656 22.21 33.05 2.53
N LYS A 657 21.16 33.66 3.08
CA LYS A 657 20.60 33.24 4.38
C LYS A 657 20.04 31.82 4.36
N ALA A 658 19.35 31.44 3.28
CA ALA A 658 18.85 30.07 3.12
C ALA A 658 20.02 29.07 3.08
N LEU A 659 21.10 29.41 2.37
CA LEU A 659 22.30 28.58 2.28
C LEU A 659 22.96 28.39 3.65
N GLU A 660 23.14 29.46 4.42
CA GLU A 660 23.71 29.40 5.79
C GLU A 660 22.94 28.41 6.67
N ILE A 661 21.61 28.51 6.69
CA ILE A 661 20.76 27.60 7.48
C ILE A 661 20.84 26.16 6.93
N TYR A 662 20.86 25.97 5.61
CA TYR A 662 20.99 24.64 5.02
C TYR A 662 22.35 23.98 5.35
N GLU A 663 23.43 24.76 5.39
CA GLU A 663 24.76 24.25 5.76
C GLU A 663 24.84 23.82 7.23
N GLU A 664 24.11 24.49 8.12
CA GLU A 664 24.01 24.12 9.54
C GLU A 664 23.12 22.90 9.79
N THR A 665 22.06 22.72 9.00
CA THR A 665 20.99 21.74 9.28
C THR A 665 21.06 20.47 8.43
N LEU A 666 21.64 20.52 7.24
CA LEU A 666 21.66 19.41 6.29
C LEU A 666 23.07 18.82 6.13
N SER A 667 23.14 17.56 5.68
CA SER A 667 24.41 16.96 5.28
C SER A 667 25.00 17.70 4.07
N SER A 668 26.32 17.75 3.96
CA SER A 668 27.03 18.48 2.88
C SER A 668 26.73 18.01 1.45
N ASN A 669 26.05 16.86 1.27
CA ASN A 669 25.60 16.35 -0.02
C ASN A 669 24.07 16.33 -0.13
N HIS A 670 23.36 17.30 0.45
CA HIS A 670 21.90 17.38 0.33
C HIS A 670 21.48 18.10 -0.96
N SER A 671 20.38 17.69 -1.60
CA SER A 671 19.92 18.26 -2.88
C SER A 671 19.55 19.75 -2.81
N GLU A 672 19.07 20.20 -1.65
CA GLU A 672 18.59 21.55 -1.36
C GLU A 672 19.75 22.54 -1.31
N LEU A 673 20.92 22.13 -0.81
CA LEU A 673 22.15 22.92 -0.89
C LEU A 673 22.51 23.19 -2.35
N ALA A 674 22.52 22.15 -3.19
CA ALA A 674 22.79 22.30 -4.62
C ALA A 674 21.76 23.21 -5.32
N ALA A 675 20.48 23.08 -4.98
CA ALA A 675 19.44 23.96 -5.51
C ALA A 675 19.65 25.43 -5.10
N CYS A 676 20.09 25.67 -3.86
CA CYS A 676 20.39 27.00 -3.35
C CYS A 676 21.60 27.62 -4.07
N HIS A 677 22.72 26.89 -4.19
CA HIS A 677 23.88 27.32 -4.98
C HIS A 677 23.51 27.61 -6.44
N LYS A 678 22.63 26.79 -7.05
CA LYS A 678 22.12 27.06 -8.40
C LYS A 678 21.32 28.37 -8.48
N ASN A 679 20.47 28.65 -7.49
CA ASN A 679 19.72 29.91 -7.43
C ASN A 679 20.65 31.12 -7.27
N ILE A 680 21.65 31.03 -6.39
CA ILE A 680 22.69 32.06 -6.20
C ILE A 680 23.47 32.29 -7.51
N GLY A 681 23.88 31.22 -8.17
CA GLY A 681 24.57 31.29 -9.47
C GLY A 681 23.72 31.96 -10.55
N ARG A 682 22.40 31.73 -10.54
CA ARG A 682 21.44 32.40 -11.44
C ARG A 682 21.35 33.90 -11.19
N ILE A 683 21.32 34.32 -9.92
CA ILE A 683 21.33 35.75 -9.57
C ILE A 683 22.64 36.42 -10.01
N TYR A 684 23.80 35.78 -9.76
CA TYR A 684 25.08 36.32 -10.23
C TYR A 684 25.12 36.43 -11.76
N PHE A 685 24.59 35.44 -12.48
CA PHE A 685 24.47 35.48 -13.93
C PHE A 685 23.60 36.64 -14.42
N GLN A 686 22.44 36.87 -13.81
CA GLN A 686 21.54 38.00 -14.14
C GLN A 686 22.17 39.37 -13.84
N ARG A 687 23.14 39.43 -12.92
CA ARG A 687 23.93 40.62 -12.61
C ARG A 687 25.21 40.77 -13.46
N ASP A 688 25.37 39.93 -14.49
CA ASP A 688 26.55 39.84 -15.34
C ASP A 688 27.87 39.47 -14.61
N ASP A 689 27.78 38.94 -13.39
CA ASP A 689 28.94 38.40 -12.65
C ASP A 689 29.15 36.92 -12.98
N TYR A 690 29.72 36.69 -14.16
CA TYR A 690 29.89 35.35 -14.70
C TYR A 690 30.88 34.49 -13.91
N LEU A 691 31.86 35.08 -13.23
CA LEU A 691 32.85 34.33 -12.44
C LEU A 691 32.22 33.75 -11.18
N ARG A 692 31.45 34.57 -10.43
CA ARG A 692 30.73 34.06 -9.26
C ARG A 692 29.60 33.11 -9.64
N ALA A 693 28.93 33.35 -10.77
CA ALA A 693 27.95 32.41 -11.31
C ALA A 693 28.55 31.03 -11.57
N LEU A 694 29.72 30.96 -12.23
CA LEU A 694 30.42 29.69 -12.46
C LEU A 694 30.81 29.01 -11.15
N SER A 695 31.31 29.76 -10.17
CA SER A 695 31.68 29.21 -8.86
C SER A 695 30.49 28.52 -8.18
N SER A 696 29.34 29.20 -8.09
CA SER A 696 28.15 28.64 -7.45
C SER A 696 27.55 27.48 -8.26
N TYR A 697 27.58 27.53 -9.59
CA TYR A 697 27.13 26.40 -10.41
C TYR A 697 28.04 25.17 -10.28
N GLU A 698 29.35 25.35 -10.10
CA GLU A 698 30.29 24.25 -9.85
C GLU A 698 30.02 23.58 -8.49
N GLU A 699 29.77 24.36 -7.44
CA GLU A 699 29.38 23.84 -6.13
C GLU A 699 28.10 22.99 -6.21
N ALA A 700 27.08 23.49 -6.92
CA ALA A 700 25.85 22.72 -7.17
C ALA A 700 26.13 21.43 -7.96
N HIS A 701 27.00 21.50 -8.98
CA HIS A 701 27.37 20.36 -9.82
C HIS A 701 28.08 19.27 -9.03
N GLU A 702 29.04 19.64 -8.18
CA GLU A 702 29.79 18.74 -7.30
C GLU A 702 28.87 17.96 -6.35
N ILE A 703 27.88 18.63 -5.77
CA ILE A 703 26.89 18.00 -4.91
C ILE A 703 26.01 17.03 -5.71
N TYR A 704 25.44 17.48 -6.84
CA TYR A 704 24.63 16.61 -7.69
C TYR A 704 25.38 15.37 -8.19
N ARG A 705 26.69 15.49 -8.46
CA ARG A 705 27.52 14.36 -8.90
C ARG A 705 27.71 13.30 -7.81
N LYS A 706 27.67 13.70 -6.54
CA LYS A 706 27.78 12.76 -5.41
C LYS A 706 26.45 12.09 -5.08
N ILE A 707 25.33 12.78 -5.27
CA ILE A 707 23.99 12.26 -4.92
C ILE A 707 23.42 11.37 -6.03
N PHE A 708 23.60 11.77 -7.28
CA PHE A 708 22.86 11.17 -8.39
C PHE A 708 23.71 10.23 -9.24
N PRO A 709 23.09 9.20 -9.85
CA PRO A 709 23.73 8.41 -10.90
C PRO A 709 24.20 9.29 -12.06
N SER A 710 25.17 8.80 -12.84
CA SER A 710 25.84 9.56 -13.90
C SER A 710 24.91 10.13 -14.99
N ASN A 711 23.72 9.55 -15.19
CA ASN A 711 22.74 9.96 -16.19
C ASN A 711 21.48 10.59 -15.57
N HIS A 712 21.63 11.45 -14.56
CA HIS A 712 20.48 12.09 -13.91
C HIS A 712 20.15 13.47 -14.52
N PRO A 713 18.88 13.87 -14.71
CA PRO A 713 18.51 15.13 -15.36
C PRO A 713 19.16 16.37 -14.74
N GLN A 714 19.26 16.43 -13.41
CA GLN A 714 19.82 17.56 -12.66
C GLN A 714 21.31 17.79 -12.97
N LEU A 715 22.05 16.74 -13.36
CA LEU A 715 23.44 16.87 -13.83
C LEU A 715 23.48 17.49 -15.23
N ALA A 716 22.56 17.11 -16.12
CA ALA A 716 22.44 17.71 -17.44
C ALA A 716 22.03 19.20 -17.36
N ASP A 717 21.13 19.55 -16.45
CA ASP A 717 20.76 20.93 -16.13
C ASP A 717 21.97 21.74 -15.67
N SER A 718 22.79 21.19 -14.77
CA SER A 718 23.98 21.89 -14.28
C SER A 718 24.99 22.17 -15.39
N TYR A 719 25.20 21.24 -16.33
CA TYR A 719 26.02 21.49 -17.51
C TYR A 719 25.41 22.56 -18.42
N THR A 720 24.09 22.56 -18.58
CA THR A 720 23.38 23.60 -19.32
C THR A 720 23.61 24.98 -18.70
N CYS A 721 23.57 25.11 -17.37
CA CYS A 721 23.89 26.36 -16.66
C CYS A 721 25.32 26.85 -16.97
N HIS A 722 26.31 25.97 -16.92
CA HIS A 722 27.70 26.33 -17.30
C HIS A 722 27.80 26.77 -18.77
N GLY A 723 27.15 26.05 -19.68
CA GLY A 723 27.11 26.38 -21.10
C GLY A 723 26.53 27.77 -21.37
N VAL A 724 25.47 28.15 -20.64
CA VAL A 724 24.84 29.49 -20.74
C VAL A 724 25.81 30.59 -20.32
N VAL A 725 26.53 30.40 -19.21
CA VAL A 725 27.51 31.39 -18.74
C VAL A 725 28.66 31.55 -19.75
N TYR A 726 29.26 30.44 -20.20
CA TYR A 726 30.36 30.50 -21.18
C TYR A 726 29.93 31.11 -22.51
N LYS A 727 28.69 30.85 -22.96
CA LYS A 727 28.12 31.50 -24.15
C LYS A 727 28.07 33.02 -23.99
N LYS A 728 27.58 33.53 -22.85
CA LYS A 728 27.54 34.97 -22.57
C LYS A 728 28.91 35.61 -22.47
N MET A 729 29.90 34.88 -21.94
CA MET A 729 31.30 35.33 -21.94
C MET A 729 31.97 35.31 -23.33
N GLY A 730 31.29 34.82 -24.38
CA GLY A 730 31.84 34.65 -25.72
C GLY A 730 32.79 33.46 -25.86
N ASN A 731 32.90 32.59 -24.85
CA ASN A 731 33.71 31.37 -24.90
C ASN A 731 32.88 30.23 -25.50
N TYR A 732 32.66 30.31 -26.81
CA TYR A 732 31.81 29.37 -27.54
C TYR A 732 32.31 27.93 -27.53
N THR A 733 33.63 27.70 -27.47
CA THR A 733 34.20 26.35 -27.43
C THR A 733 33.87 25.64 -26.12
N LYS A 734 34.02 26.31 -24.97
CA LYS A 734 33.56 25.75 -23.69
C LYS A 734 32.05 25.63 -23.63
N ALA A 735 31.30 26.59 -24.17
CA ALA A 735 29.84 26.52 -24.19
C ALA A 735 29.34 25.27 -24.93
N LEU A 736 29.89 24.98 -26.12
CA LEU A 736 29.58 23.76 -26.89
C LEU A 736 29.93 22.51 -26.09
N LEU A 737 31.12 22.42 -25.51
CA LEU A 737 31.53 21.27 -24.70
C LEU A 737 30.53 20.93 -23.59
N TYR A 738 30.03 21.95 -22.87
CA TYR A 738 29.07 21.73 -21.79
C TYR A 738 27.67 21.39 -22.31
N TYR A 739 27.21 22.04 -23.38
CA TYR A 739 25.91 21.70 -23.99
C TYR A 739 25.90 20.31 -24.63
N GLU A 740 26.99 19.88 -25.26
CA GLU A 740 27.12 18.53 -25.83
C GLU A 740 27.05 17.46 -24.75
N LYS A 741 27.70 17.68 -23.60
CA LYS A 741 27.56 16.79 -22.43
C LYS A 741 26.12 16.72 -21.93
N ALA A 742 25.43 17.86 -21.79
CA ALA A 742 24.03 17.89 -21.39
C ALA A 742 23.13 17.15 -22.40
N TRP A 743 23.38 17.36 -23.69
CA TRP A 743 22.65 16.70 -24.78
C TRP A 743 22.84 15.18 -24.77
N GLU A 744 24.06 14.69 -24.62
CA GLU A 744 24.36 13.24 -24.53
C GLU A 744 23.63 12.61 -23.34
N MET A 745 23.58 13.30 -22.20
CA MET A 745 22.82 12.86 -21.04
C MET A 745 21.31 12.81 -21.34
N TYR A 746 20.73 13.87 -21.92
CA TYR A 746 19.31 13.89 -22.26
C TYR A 746 18.93 12.80 -23.27
N GLN A 747 19.81 12.46 -24.22
CA GLN A 747 19.59 11.35 -25.14
C GLN A 747 19.52 9.99 -24.44
N ASN A 748 20.31 9.81 -23.38
CA ASN A 748 20.32 8.57 -22.60
C ASN A 748 19.15 8.49 -21.62
N ILE A 749 18.62 9.62 -21.17
CA ILE A 749 17.53 9.69 -20.18
C ILE A 749 16.15 9.56 -20.85
N HIS A 750 15.95 10.26 -21.96
CA HIS A 750 14.60 10.47 -22.49
C HIS A 750 14.39 9.83 -23.87
N PRO A 751 13.12 9.51 -24.23
CA PRO A 751 12.77 9.19 -25.61
C PRO A 751 13.16 10.32 -26.57
N LEU A 752 13.45 9.98 -27.83
CA LEU A 752 13.95 10.92 -28.85
C LEU A 752 13.09 12.18 -29.11
N ASN A 753 11.84 12.22 -28.64
CA ASN A 753 10.92 13.36 -28.81
C ASN A 753 10.70 14.18 -27.52
N HIS A 754 11.59 14.06 -26.53
CA HIS A 754 11.46 14.80 -25.27
C HIS A 754 11.87 16.28 -25.40
N LEU A 755 11.22 17.15 -24.62
CA LEU A 755 11.41 18.60 -24.71
C LEU A 755 12.81 19.08 -24.25
N ASP A 756 13.46 18.33 -23.36
CA ASP A 756 14.83 18.66 -22.91
C ASP A 756 15.85 18.50 -24.06
N LEU A 757 15.61 17.54 -24.96
CA LEU A 757 16.41 17.40 -26.18
C LEU A 757 16.22 18.62 -27.10
N ALA A 758 14.99 19.11 -27.26
CA ALA A 758 14.71 20.32 -28.04
C ALA A 758 15.44 21.54 -27.45
N THR A 759 15.46 21.67 -26.12
CA THR A 759 16.20 22.73 -25.41
C THR A 759 17.71 22.61 -25.65
N ALA A 760 18.26 21.41 -25.63
CA ALA A 760 19.67 21.17 -25.93
C ALA A 760 20.02 21.51 -27.39
N TYR A 761 19.18 21.11 -28.36
CA TYR A 761 19.31 21.50 -29.77
C TYR A 761 19.33 23.02 -29.93
N ASN A 762 18.38 23.73 -29.30
CA ASN A 762 18.31 25.19 -29.33
C ASN A 762 19.59 25.84 -28.76
N ASN A 763 20.08 25.34 -27.63
CA ASN A 763 21.28 25.88 -26.98
C ASN A 763 22.53 25.73 -27.85
N ILE A 764 22.73 24.56 -28.46
CA ILE A 764 23.85 24.31 -29.38
C ILE A 764 23.71 25.13 -30.67
N GLY A 765 22.52 25.13 -31.28
CA GLY A 765 22.20 25.92 -32.47
C GLY A 765 22.44 27.42 -32.25
N SER A 766 22.07 27.93 -31.07
CA SER A 766 22.29 29.32 -30.65
C SER A 766 23.78 29.68 -30.60
N VAL A 767 24.65 28.77 -30.15
CA VAL A 767 26.11 29.02 -30.13
C VAL A 767 26.66 29.07 -31.55
N TYR A 768 26.31 28.11 -32.41
CA TYR A 768 26.75 28.13 -33.82
C TYR A 768 26.24 29.36 -34.58
N PHE A 769 25.01 29.80 -34.28
CA PHE A 769 24.46 31.04 -34.83
C PHE A 769 25.31 32.26 -34.44
N GLN A 770 25.70 32.37 -33.16
CA GLN A 770 26.57 33.44 -32.66
C GLN A 770 28.00 33.38 -33.23
N MET A 771 28.49 32.19 -33.55
CA MET A 771 29.76 31.99 -34.26
C MET A 771 29.69 32.31 -35.76
N GLY A 772 28.49 32.52 -36.32
CA GLY A 772 28.28 32.74 -37.75
C GLY A 772 28.29 31.47 -38.61
N ILE A 773 28.25 30.28 -37.99
CA ILE A 773 28.23 28.98 -38.69
C ILE A 773 26.77 28.57 -38.92
N TYR A 774 26.12 29.30 -39.82
CA TYR A 774 24.67 29.23 -40.01
C TYR A 774 24.15 27.88 -40.51
N SER A 775 24.91 27.16 -41.35
CA SER A 775 24.51 25.86 -41.86
C SER A 775 24.40 24.80 -40.76
N VAL A 776 25.30 24.83 -39.78
CA VAL A 776 25.27 23.91 -38.63
C VAL A 776 24.19 24.34 -37.64
N ALA A 777 24.07 25.64 -37.36
CA ALA A 777 22.98 26.15 -36.53
C ALA A 777 21.60 25.73 -37.06
N LEU A 778 21.42 25.76 -38.39
CA LEU A 778 20.19 25.35 -39.05
C LEU A 778 19.85 23.88 -38.76
N SER A 779 20.81 22.96 -38.86
CA SER A 779 20.54 21.54 -38.59
C SER A 779 20.11 21.27 -37.15
N TYR A 780 20.63 22.02 -36.17
CA TYR A 780 20.20 21.88 -34.79
C TYR A 780 18.78 22.43 -34.58
N TYR A 781 18.45 23.59 -35.16
CA TYR A 781 17.08 24.13 -35.08
C TYR A 781 16.05 23.31 -35.86
N GLU A 782 16.44 22.64 -36.96
CA GLU A 782 15.56 21.68 -37.65
C GLU A 782 15.26 20.46 -36.77
N GLY A 783 16.24 19.97 -36.00
CA GLY A 783 16.02 18.91 -35.00
C GLY A 783 15.09 19.35 -33.85
N GLU A 784 15.26 20.58 -33.35
CA GLU A 784 14.34 21.19 -32.37
C GLU A 784 12.90 21.28 -32.92
N LEU A 785 12.76 21.74 -34.17
CA LEU A 785 11.47 21.89 -34.83
C LEU A 785 10.72 20.56 -34.94
N GLU A 786 11.41 19.48 -35.30
CA GLU A 786 10.81 18.14 -35.42
C GLU A 786 10.20 17.67 -34.08
N ILE A 787 10.88 17.95 -32.97
CA ILE A 787 10.42 17.59 -31.62
C ILE A 787 9.16 18.40 -31.25
N TYR A 788 9.18 19.72 -31.46
CA TYR A 788 8.00 20.55 -31.13
C TYR A 788 6.80 20.26 -32.03
N GLN A 789 7.01 19.93 -33.31
CA GLN A 789 5.92 19.53 -34.20
C GLN A 789 5.23 18.23 -33.74
N LYS A 790 5.95 17.30 -33.12
CA LYS A 790 5.35 16.08 -32.55
C LYS A 790 4.61 16.34 -31.23
N ASN A 791 4.85 17.48 -30.57
CA ASN A 791 4.29 17.87 -29.26
C ASN A 791 3.35 19.09 -29.33
N LEU A 792 2.69 19.30 -30.48
CA LEU A 792 1.93 20.52 -30.86
C LEU A 792 0.89 21.05 -29.86
N SER A 793 0.31 20.22 -28.99
CA SER A 793 -0.78 20.65 -28.10
C SER A 793 -0.34 21.42 -26.85
N GLN A 794 0.96 21.49 -26.53
CA GLN A 794 1.45 22.05 -25.26
C GLN A 794 2.34 23.30 -25.41
N ASN A 795 3.02 23.52 -26.54
CA ASN A 795 4.14 24.49 -26.61
C ASN A 795 4.13 25.38 -27.85
N TYR A 796 3.01 26.09 -28.09
CA TYR A 796 2.92 27.02 -29.22
C TYR A 796 3.93 28.19 -29.15
N SER A 797 4.33 28.61 -27.95
CA SER A 797 5.30 29.69 -27.75
C SER A 797 6.70 29.29 -28.23
N ASP A 798 7.23 28.17 -27.74
CA ASP A 798 8.58 27.72 -28.09
C ASP A 798 8.69 27.31 -29.58
N LEU A 799 7.64 26.69 -30.11
CA LEU A 799 7.54 26.42 -31.54
C LEU A 799 7.62 27.72 -32.36
N THR A 800 6.96 28.80 -31.91
CA THR A 800 7.03 30.12 -32.55
C THR A 800 8.47 30.64 -32.55
N PHE A 801 9.19 30.55 -31.42
CA PHE A 801 10.60 30.96 -31.35
C PHE A 801 11.51 30.13 -32.26
N CYS A 802 11.29 28.83 -32.37
CA CYS A 802 12.05 27.97 -33.27
C CYS A 802 11.90 28.42 -34.74
N TYR A 803 10.67 28.73 -35.19
CA TYR A 803 10.44 29.30 -36.52
C TYR A 803 11.14 30.66 -36.72
N ILE A 804 11.17 31.51 -35.69
CA ILE A 804 11.89 32.79 -35.74
C ILE A 804 13.40 32.55 -35.89
N ASN A 805 13.98 31.65 -35.09
CA ASN A 805 15.42 31.33 -35.14
C ASN A 805 15.85 30.81 -36.52
N ILE A 806 15.04 29.95 -37.14
CA ILE A 806 15.29 29.45 -38.51
C ILE A 806 15.13 30.58 -39.54
N GLY A 807 14.13 31.44 -39.38
CA GLY A 807 13.95 32.63 -40.22
C GLY A 807 15.16 33.58 -40.16
N ASP A 808 15.68 33.81 -38.95
CA ASP A 808 16.87 34.64 -38.70
C ASP A 808 18.12 34.06 -39.39
N ILE A 809 18.28 32.72 -39.36
CA ILE A 809 19.34 32.04 -40.11
C ILE A 809 19.23 32.30 -41.60
N TYR A 810 18.04 32.08 -42.19
CA TYR A 810 17.87 32.26 -43.63
C TYR A 810 18.06 33.72 -44.06
N ASP A 811 17.69 34.69 -43.22
CA ASP A 811 17.99 36.12 -43.46
C ASP A 811 19.51 36.38 -43.43
N LYS A 812 20.23 35.79 -42.46
CA LYS A 812 21.71 35.90 -42.37
C LYS A 812 22.45 35.20 -43.51
N MET A 813 21.87 34.13 -44.06
CA MET A 813 22.40 33.42 -45.23
C MET A 813 22.02 34.08 -46.57
N ASP A 814 21.30 35.20 -46.55
CA ASP A 814 20.81 35.91 -47.73
C ASP A 814 19.89 35.04 -48.62
N ILE A 815 19.03 34.24 -47.98
CA ILE A 815 17.99 33.42 -48.63
C ILE A 815 16.60 33.98 -48.25
N PRO A 816 16.23 35.16 -48.79
CA PRO A 816 15.14 35.99 -48.27
C PRO A 816 13.75 35.32 -48.40
N MET A 817 13.53 34.55 -49.46
CA MET A 817 12.25 33.87 -49.68
C MET A 817 11.97 32.80 -48.62
N LYS A 818 12.99 32.07 -48.16
CA LYS A 818 12.85 31.11 -47.07
C LYS A 818 12.68 31.81 -45.73
N ALA A 819 13.43 32.88 -45.47
CA ALA A 819 13.30 33.68 -44.26
C ALA A 819 11.86 34.18 -44.05
N ILE A 820 11.25 34.77 -45.10
CA ILE A 820 9.85 35.24 -45.06
C ILE A 820 8.88 34.09 -44.76
N LEU A 821 9.10 32.90 -45.32
CA LEU A 821 8.24 31.74 -45.11
C LEU A 821 8.25 31.29 -43.63
N PHE A 822 9.42 31.23 -43.00
CA PHE A 822 9.54 30.85 -41.59
C PHE A 822 8.98 31.92 -40.65
N TYR A 823 9.21 33.22 -40.91
CA TYR A 823 8.57 34.29 -40.12
C TYR A 823 7.03 34.29 -40.24
N LYS A 824 6.49 34.00 -41.43
CA LYS A 824 5.03 33.86 -41.60
C LYS A 824 4.47 32.66 -40.82
N SER A 825 5.22 31.56 -40.78
CA SER A 825 4.84 30.37 -40.00
C SER A 825 4.84 30.67 -38.49
N ALA A 826 5.82 31.42 -38.01
CA ALA A 826 5.85 31.93 -36.63
C ALA A 826 4.62 32.79 -36.31
N LEU A 827 4.20 33.67 -37.23
CA LEU A 827 3.02 34.51 -37.05
C LEU A 827 1.71 33.71 -36.96
N ASP A 828 1.52 32.71 -37.82
CA ASP A 828 0.30 31.87 -37.84
C ASP A 828 0.18 31.05 -36.54
N ILE A 829 1.30 30.51 -36.05
CA ILE A 829 1.32 29.70 -34.82
C ILE A 829 1.14 30.59 -33.59
N GLY A 830 1.84 31.72 -33.51
CA GLY A 830 1.74 32.66 -32.38
C GLY A 830 0.35 33.32 -32.24
N GLN A 831 -0.41 33.44 -33.34
CA GLN A 831 -1.80 33.91 -33.28
C GLN A 831 -2.76 32.90 -32.64
N ARG A 832 -2.40 31.61 -32.59
CA ARG A 832 -3.23 30.56 -31.99
C ARG A 832 -3.03 30.40 -30.48
N SER A 833 -2.00 31.04 -29.88
CA SER A 833 -1.54 30.70 -28.54
C SER A 833 -1.89 31.67 -27.40
N SER A 834 -2.21 32.95 -27.64
CA SER A 834 -2.73 33.91 -26.62
C SER A 834 -2.94 35.34 -27.18
N PRO A 835 -3.65 36.25 -26.47
CA PRO A 835 -4.27 37.44 -27.08
C PRO A 835 -3.25 38.50 -27.51
N VAL A 836 -3.41 38.94 -28.77
CA VAL A 836 -3.03 40.22 -29.39
C VAL A 836 -1.93 41.04 -28.68
N ASN A 837 -0.75 41.12 -29.32
CA ASN A 837 0.43 41.98 -29.08
C ASN A 837 1.59 41.40 -28.23
N HIS A 838 2.10 40.23 -28.61
CA HIS A 838 3.46 39.84 -28.20
C HIS A 838 4.49 40.58 -29.07
N LEU A 839 5.43 41.29 -28.43
CA LEU A 839 6.51 42.08 -29.08
C LEU A 839 7.26 41.30 -30.18
N CYS A 840 7.46 40.00 -29.99
CA CYS A 840 8.09 39.13 -30.99
C CYS A 840 7.31 39.00 -32.30
N LEU A 841 5.97 39.03 -32.27
CA LEU A 841 5.16 38.95 -33.49
C LEU A 841 5.21 40.26 -34.28
N GLU A 842 5.33 41.41 -33.60
CA GLU A 842 5.60 42.68 -34.28
C GLU A 842 7.00 42.69 -34.91
N GLN A 843 8.01 42.23 -34.19
CA GLN A 843 9.37 42.07 -34.73
C GLN A 843 9.40 41.15 -35.97
N CYS A 844 8.59 40.08 -36.00
CA CYS A 844 8.47 39.23 -37.19
C CYS A 844 7.89 39.99 -38.39
N LYS A 845 6.85 40.81 -38.18
CA LYS A 845 6.27 41.65 -39.23
C LYS A 845 7.28 42.65 -39.76
N GLU A 846 8.00 43.34 -38.87
CA GLU A 846 9.06 44.28 -39.25
C GLU A 846 10.19 43.61 -40.04
N LYS A 847 10.62 42.41 -39.62
CA LYS A 847 11.63 41.62 -40.34
C LYS A 847 11.16 41.25 -41.74
N ILE A 848 9.90 40.81 -41.90
CA ILE A 848 9.31 40.50 -43.22
C ILE A 848 9.30 41.76 -44.10
N GLU A 849 8.80 42.89 -43.60
CA GLU A 849 8.75 44.15 -44.37
C GLU A 849 10.15 44.63 -44.78
N LYS A 850 11.13 44.51 -43.88
CA LYS A 850 12.51 44.89 -44.18
C LYS A 850 13.12 44.05 -45.30
N ILE A 851 12.88 42.74 -45.29
CA ILE A 851 13.35 41.84 -46.35
C ILE A 851 12.62 42.14 -47.67
N GLN A 852 11.31 42.37 -47.62
CA GLN A 852 10.51 42.73 -48.81
C GLN A 852 10.90 44.06 -49.43
N LYS A 853 11.40 45.02 -48.65
CA LYS A 853 11.94 46.30 -49.16
C LYS A 853 13.33 46.16 -49.78
N LYS A 854 14.08 45.10 -49.43
CA LYS A 854 15.42 44.81 -49.99
C LYS A 854 15.35 44.05 -51.31
N LEU A 855 14.34 43.18 -51.45
CA LEU A 855 13.98 42.48 -52.69
C LEU A 855 13.37 43.45 -53.70
#